data_AF-A0AA92RDG2-F1
#
_entry.id   AF-A0AA92RDG2-F1
#
_cell.length_a   1.000
_cell.length_b   1.000
_cell.length_c   1.000
_cell.angle_alpha   90.00
_cell.angle_beta   90.00
_cell.angle_gamma   90.00
#
_symmetry.space_group_name_H-M   'P 1'
#
loop_
_entity.id
_entity.type
_entity.pdbx_description
1 polymer ?
#
loop_
_entity_poly.entity_id
_entity_poly.type
_entity_poly.pdbx_seq_one_letter_code
_entity_poly.pdbx_strand_id
1 'polypeptide(L)'
;MTKNKWTRARVAGLAGIAAISLAACGGGGGGGGGTFFPTSGPSAGNGGNNNNNQPAPAAVALQPLVGGSQYSGTASFGDTVSIALDQPATGKLTLRFVDSRFGLAGSVSASYATQPDGSLLAGNFAAVAGTGVPDALVAALPKLSLRFQLDGSLLSGSLAQVPNLKAGNGAVLQGEIAASNQGVADVSRLAGVYNFIKLTSAYNAKGMVQGAPASDFGQLSIKADGSVRACMGQAYADGCSGGQAGLLAAEGDQKTYPGALALTLGGQRIGRVMVNAQSGAATLLADEFATTAADGSFRTGTWVLQSATTALAATALDGEWLCSQPELDPATGALTGRTQRNFVSIGANLLQTDTIDNDVKLSVNAGIGGAATSTVSGMNGLVAGQWVDSQKIGRVLLPVGKQTAYYIGSAASTGVAATHISGVCRALPVPAVSNTYASATVGSAMDIRIGDAHPTQPAIGYDQIYYKQGRYRKTKDSAGNDSTQWKKEFDDYCEAVGLTDGAKGSTVIAGTSLLTDPGSFTCSTKNAFDITALKSAVVGPRGVLYLTDGHHTLTSFWEAPNGGGPEVKVKVVKKGHYMDLNNASFWRTMRQNKFVWLKLPDGSAITPAELPPLLGLSNGLKDDPYRALLYFTRDLGYKQPANSTEFLEFYWSEWLQAAPQSLKLSAYKLTDATSYLQAIQAASGLMNATPDTTIIGSSGLTALQMGKLSTFDTATFNDLNTPMTAAKPGKLAYALDYRASLAVK
;
A
#
# COMPACT_ATOMS: atom_id res chain seq x y z
N MET A 1 -11.98 4.08 51.21
CA MET A 1 -11.55 3.40 52.46
C MET A 1 -11.03 2.04 52.00
N THR A 2 -9.77 1.64 52.07
CA THR A 2 -8.74 1.76 53.11
C THR A 2 -7.34 1.65 52.47
N LYS A 3 -6.42 2.50 52.95
CA LYS A 3 -4.98 2.32 53.27
C LYS A 3 -4.42 0.89 53.14
N ASN A 4 -3.14 0.60 52.86
CA ASN A 4 -1.90 1.34 52.54
C ASN A 4 -0.75 0.29 52.48
N LYS A 5 0.45 0.69 52.04
CA LYS A 5 1.81 0.13 52.32
C LYS A 5 2.44 -0.81 51.28
N TRP A 6 3.40 -0.25 50.54
CA TRP A 6 4.66 -0.91 50.21
C TRP A 6 5.83 -0.07 50.73
N THR A 7 6.80 -0.80 51.26
CA THR A 7 7.92 -0.40 52.11
C THR A 7 9.12 0.10 51.30
N ARG A 8 9.91 0.97 51.96
CA ARG A 8 11.15 1.59 51.49
C ARG A 8 12.37 0.69 51.67
N ALA A 9 13.35 0.85 50.78
CA ALA A 9 14.80 0.94 51.05
C ALA A 9 15.42 1.74 49.88
N ARG A 10 15.84 3.02 49.97
CA ARG A 10 17.05 3.64 50.59
C ARG A 10 18.32 2.85 50.23
N VAL A 11 19.31 3.42 49.54
CA VAL A 11 20.34 4.43 49.95
C VAL A 11 21.17 4.70 48.67
N ALA A 12 21.81 5.83 48.33
CA ALA A 12 21.96 7.23 48.75
C ALA A 12 22.56 7.95 47.51
N GLY A 13 22.26 9.22 47.24
CA GLY A 13 22.91 10.41 47.83
C GLY A 13 24.20 10.71 47.04
N LEU A 14 24.51 11.90 46.55
CA LEU A 14 24.32 13.31 46.90
C LEU A 14 24.83 14.09 45.64
N ALA A 15 24.65 15.38 45.36
CA ALA A 15 24.06 16.61 45.86
C ALA A 15 24.18 17.57 44.65
N GLY A 16 23.47 18.67 44.45
CA GLY A 16 22.61 19.49 45.29
C GLY A 16 22.69 20.93 44.78
N ILE A 17 21.52 21.58 44.71
CA ILE A 17 21.27 23.01 44.98
C ILE A 17 21.71 23.96 43.83
N ALA A 18 20.80 24.48 43.00
CA ALA A 18 19.68 25.42 43.19
C ALA A 18 20.07 26.89 42.98
N ALA A 19 19.11 27.57 42.36
CA ALA A 19 19.13 28.90 41.74
C ALA A 19 19.46 30.06 42.69
N ILE A 20 19.84 31.20 42.09
CA ILE A 20 19.12 32.49 42.17
C ILE A 20 19.75 33.48 41.17
N SER A 21 18.87 34.22 40.50
CA SER A 21 19.07 35.31 39.56
C SER A 21 19.42 36.65 40.23
N LEU A 22 20.32 37.47 39.65
CA LEU A 22 20.07 38.87 39.21
C LEU A 22 21.36 39.59 38.71
N ALA A 23 21.20 40.25 37.56
CA ALA A 23 21.78 41.54 37.11
C ALA A 23 23.28 41.73 36.75
N ALA A 24 23.43 42.21 35.51
CA ALA A 24 24.30 43.30 35.02
C ALA A 24 25.64 42.98 34.29
N CYS A 25 25.64 43.43 33.02
CA CYS A 25 26.73 43.96 32.20
C CYS A 25 27.93 43.08 31.82
N GLY A 26 28.10 42.85 30.51
CA GLY A 26 29.43 42.75 29.89
C GLY A 26 29.58 41.72 28.77
N GLY A 27 29.38 42.14 27.51
CA GLY A 27 30.28 41.84 26.39
C GLY A 27 30.33 40.43 25.77
N GLY A 28 29.84 40.36 24.52
CA GLY A 28 30.61 39.79 23.38
C GLY A 28 30.62 38.28 23.17
N GLY A 29 30.06 37.82 22.03
CA GLY A 29 30.32 36.49 21.48
C GLY A 29 29.13 35.91 20.72
N GLY A 30 29.00 36.25 19.43
CA GLY A 30 27.89 35.83 18.57
C GLY A 30 27.89 34.34 18.21
N GLY A 31 26.68 33.78 18.08
CA GLY A 31 26.41 32.45 17.55
C GLY A 31 26.43 32.40 16.02
N GLY A 32 27.00 31.32 15.48
CA GLY A 32 27.02 31.02 14.05
C GLY A 32 25.97 29.98 13.65
N GLY A 33 24.84 30.45 13.11
CA GLY A 33 24.01 29.68 12.20
C GLY A 33 24.46 29.97 10.77
N GLY A 34 25.13 29.01 10.13
CA GLY A 34 25.74 29.19 8.81
C GLY A 34 24.72 29.15 7.67
N THR A 35 24.22 30.32 7.27
CA THR A 35 23.73 30.57 5.91
C THR A 35 24.92 30.87 5.01
N PHE A 36 25.31 29.94 4.15
CA PHE A 36 26.37 30.15 3.16
C PHE A 36 25.76 30.56 1.79
N PHE A 37 25.66 31.87 1.58
CA PHE A 37 25.61 32.48 0.24
C PHE A 37 26.75 33.51 0.20
N PRO A 38 27.76 33.39 -0.69
CA PRO A 38 28.67 34.49 -0.92
C PRO A 38 28.03 35.46 -1.92
N THR A 39 27.51 36.58 -1.42
CA THR A 39 27.25 37.78 -2.22
C THR A 39 28.44 38.73 -2.10
N SER A 40 29.25 38.85 -3.15
CA SER A 40 30.02 40.07 -3.43
C SER A 40 30.45 40.13 -4.90
N GLY A 41 29.80 41.02 -5.64
CA GLY A 41 30.10 41.44 -7.01
C GLY A 41 29.17 42.63 -7.34
N PRO A 42 29.65 43.69 -8.01
CA PRO A 42 29.23 45.05 -7.70
C PRO A 42 27.80 45.37 -8.17
N SER A 43 27.17 46.26 -7.42
CA SER A 43 25.97 47.01 -7.78
C SER A 43 26.11 47.61 -9.18
N ALA A 44 25.27 47.19 -10.12
CA ALA A 44 25.04 47.90 -11.36
C ALA A 44 23.78 48.76 -11.18
N GLY A 45 24.01 50.06 -11.08
CA GLY A 45 22.98 51.08 -10.99
C GLY A 45 22.10 51.15 -12.23
N ASN A 46 20.99 51.82 -12.03
CA ASN A 46 19.97 52.15 -13.02
C ASN A 46 20.54 53.00 -14.16
N GLY A 47 20.11 52.72 -15.40
CA GLY A 47 20.09 53.65 -16.54
C GLY A 47 21.42 53.94 -17.26
N GLY A 48 21.74 53.15 -18.30
CA GLY A 48 22.83 53.45 -19.23
C GLY A 48 22.67 52.70 -20.55
N ASN A 49 22.30 53.44 -21.59
CA ASN A 49 22.03 52.99 -22.95
C ASN A 49 23.33 52.45 -23.59
N ASN A 50 23.45 51.13 -23.80
CA ASN A 50 24.53 50.54 -24.59
C ASN A 50 23.95 49.61 -25.67
N ASN A 51 23.95 50.12 -26.90
CA ASN A 51 23.69 49.39 -28.12
C ASN A 51 24.81 48.36 -28.38
N ASN A 52 24.68 47.16 -27.81
CA ASN A 52 25.32 45.97 -28.36
C ASN A 52 24.22 45.11 -28.99
N ASN A 53 24.04 45.32 -30.29
CA ASN A 53 23.09 44.61 -31.13
C ASN A 53 23.60 43.20 -31.42
N GLN A 54 23.65 42.35 -30.39
CA GLN A 54 23.71 40.91 -30.58
C GLN A 54 22.26 40.42 -30.61
N PRO A 55 21.79 39.77 -31.71
CA PRO A 55 20.42 39.31 -31.79
C PRO A 55 20.13 38.43 -30.58
N ALA A 56 19.04 38.73 -29.86
CA ALA A 56 18.51 37.80 -28.88
C ALA A 56 18.36 36.44 -29.57
N PRO A 57 18.76 35.32 -28.94
CA PRO A 57 18.57 33.99 -29.50
C PRO A 57 17.12 33.85 -29.98
N ALA A 58 16.91 33.37 -31.20
CA ALA A 58 15.57 33.18 -31.74
C ALA A 58 14.75 32.33 -30.75
N ALA A 59 13.51 32.77 -30.48
CA ALA A 59 12.62 32.04 -29.58
C ALA A 59 12.45 30.60 -30.08
N VAL A 60 12.76 29.62 -29.23
CA VAL A 60 12.58 28.20 -29.55
C VAL A 60 11.09 27.93 -29.67
N ALA A 61 10.65 27.43 -30.82
CA ALA A 61 9.24 27.09 -31.04
C ALA A 61 8.85 25.84 -30.25
N LEU A 62 7.74 25.91 -29.51
CA LEU A 62 7.19 24.77 -28.78
C LEU A 62 6.66 23.70 -29.74
N GLN A 63 6.93 22.43 -29.41
CA GLN A 63 6.42 21.25 -30.12
C GLN A 63 5.48 20.46 -29.19
N PRO A 64 4.25 20.94 -28.93
CA PRO A 64 3.38 20.34 -27.93
C PRO A 64 3.01 18.90 -28.30
N LEU A 65 2.84 18.07 -27.26
CA LEU A 65 2.07 16.83 -27.42
C LEU A 65 0.61 17.20 -27.73
N VAL A 66 -0.02 16.51 -28.67
CA VAL A 66 -1.37 16.81 -29.18
C VAL A 66 -2.39 15.73 -28.84
N GLY A 67 -2.05 14.85 -27.89
CA GLY A 67 -2.79 13.64 -27.53
C GLY A 67 -2.16 12.37 -28.08
N GLY A 68 -2.89 11.26 -27.94
CA GLY A 68 -2.44 9.94 -28.38
C GLY A 68 -1.78 9.13 -27.26
N SER A 69 -0.93 8.18 -27.65
CA SER A 69 -0.36 7.19 -26.74
C SER A 69 0.86 7.67 -25.95
N GLN A 70 1.51 8.76 -26.38
CA GLN A 70 2.75 9.23 -25.77
C GLN A 70 2.49 10.27 -24.67
N TYR A 71 2.95 9.95 -23.47
CA TYR A 71 2.93 10.80 -22.30
C TYR A 71 4.36 11.23 -21.96
N SER A 72 4.50 12.46 -21.47
CA SER A 72 5.74 12.99 -20.88
C SER A 72 5.44 13.56 -19.51
N GLY A 73 6.33 13.32 -18.56
CA GLY A 73 6.06 13.61 -17.16
C GLY A 73 7.24 13.42 -16.24
N THR A 74 6.95 13.34 -14.94
CA THR A 74 7.93 13.34 -13.86
C THR A 74 7.80 12.10 -13.00
N ALA A 75 8.92 11.66 -12.42
CA ALA A 75 8.93 10.79 -11.25
C ALA A 75 9.28 11.60 -9.99
N SER A 76 8.61 11.35 -8.86
CA SER A 76 8.72 12.22 -7.69
C SER A 76 10.07 12.18 -6.98
N PHE A 77 10.87 11.15 -7.21
CA PHE A 77 12.28 11.10 -6.78
C PHE A 77 13.21 11.97 -7.65
N GLY A 78 12.64 12.72 -8.60
CA GLY A 78 13.36 13.39 -9.67
C GLY A 78 13.33 12.57 -10.95
N ASP A 79 13.59 13.23 -12.08
CA ASP A 79 13.72 12.68 -13.43
C ASP A 79 12.49 12.93 -14.32
N THR A 80 12.80 13.22 -15.58
CA THR A 80 11.82 13.29 -16.66
C THR A 80 11.61 11.88 -17.24
N VAL A 81 10.36 11.47 -17.35
CA VAL A 81 9.95 10.17 -17.93
C VAL A 81 9.10 10.36 -19.18
N SER A 82 9.13 9.36 -20.05
CA SER A 82 8.17 9.23 -21.16
C SER A 82 7.52 7.86 -21.11
N ILE A 83 6.21 7.82 -21.27
CA ILE A 83 5.40 6.60 -21.24
C ILE A 83 4.60 6.52 -22.53
N ALA A 84 4.78 5.47 -23.32
CA ALA A 84 3.95 5.19 -24.47
C ALA A 84 3.00 4.03 -24.14
N LEU A 85 1.70 4.30 -24.11
CA LEU A 85 0.66 3.28 -23.91
C LEU A 85 0.32 2.59 -25.24
N ASP A 86 -0.16 1.35 -25.16
CA ASP A 86 -0.44 0.50 -26.32
C ASP A 86 0.75 0.40 -27.31
N GLN A 87 1.96 0.43 -26.78
CA GLN A 87 3.22 0.33 -27.52
C GLN A 87 4.18 -0.66 -26.83
N PRO A 88 4.78 -1.61 -27.57
CA PRO A 88 4.74 -1.77 -29.03
C PRO A 88 3.47 -2.48 -29.56
N ALA A 89 2.54 -2.85 -28.67
CA ALA A 89 1.26 -3.47 -29.02
C ALA A 89 0.20 -3.08 -27.98
N THR A 90 -1.08 -3.24 -28.33
CA THR A 90 -2.20 -3.02 -27.42
C THR A 90 -2.04 -3.79 -26.11
N GLY A 91 -2.31 -3.12 -24.98
CA GLY A 91 -2.13 -3.69 -23.63
C GLY A 91 -0.68 -3.75 -23.15
N LYS A 92 0.27 -3.18 -23.90
CA LYS A 92 1.66 -2.97 -23.46
C LYS A 92 1.97 -1.50 -23.30
N LEU A 93 2.88 -1.19 -22.37
CA LEU A 93 3.46 0.13 -22.27
C LEU A 93 4.97 0.09 -22.43
N THR A 94 5.54 1.19 -22.91
CA THR A 94 6.98 1.46 -22.94
C THR A 94 7.28 2.65 -22.04
N LEU A 95 8.12 2.45 -21.01
CA LEU A 95 8.62 3.48 -20.10
C LEU A 95 10.07 3.80 -20.45
N ARG A 96 10.40 5.09 -20.58
CA ARG A 96 11.75 5.60 -20.82
C ARG A 96 12.13 6.61 -19.75
N PHE A 97 13.27 6.40 -19.10
CA PHE A 97 13.91 7.39 -18.24
C PHE A 97 14.70 8.33 -19.14
N VAL A 98 14.21 9.55 -19.35
CA VAL A 98 14.72 10.47 -20.37
C VAL A 98 16.00 11.15 -19.91
N ASP A 99 16.01 11.61 -18.65
CA ASP A 99 17.09 12.38 -18.05
C ASP A 99 17.20 11.99 -16.59
N SER A 100 17.89 10.88 -16.32
CA SER A 100 17.94 10.29 -14.99
C SER A 100 19.24 10.64 -14.26
N ARG A 101 19.10 11.13 -13.02
CA ARG A 101 20.25 11.38 -12.15
C ARG A 101 20.71 10.14 -11.37
N PHE A 102 20.02 9.03 -11.53
CA PHE A 102 20.24 7.79 -10.78
C PHE A 102 20.83 6.66 -11.63
N GLY A 103 21.32 6.98 -12.83
CA GLY A 103 21.97 6.03 -13.74
C GLY A 103 20.99 5.17 -14.56
N LEU A 104 19.69 5.40 -14.42
CA LEU A 104 18.65 4.80 -15.26
C LEU A 104 18.77 5.35 -16.69
N ALA A 105 18.66 4.46 -17.69
CA ALA A 105 18.72 4.82 -19.10
C ALA A 105 17.98 3.77 -19.96
N GLY A 106 17.70 4.14 -21.21
CA GLY A 106 17.01 3.29 -22.17
C GLY A 106 15.52 3.15 -21.92
N SER A 107 14.89 2.24 -22.66
CA SER A 107 13.45 1.99 -22.61
C SER A 107 13.16 0.58 -22.12
N VAL A 108 12.13 0.45 -21.31
CA VAL A 108 11.65 -0.82 -20.75
C VAL A 108 10.17 -0.97 -21.09
N SER A 109 9.71 -2.20 -21.28
CA SER A 109 8.32 -2.49 -21.65
C SER A 109 7.69 -3.52 -20.73
N ALA A 110 6.38 -3.41 -20.53
CA ALA A 110 5.59 -4.33 -19.75
C ALA A 110 4.17 -4.43 -20.31
N SER A 111 3.53 -5.58 -20.12
CA SER A 111 2.07 -5.66 -20.25
C SER A 111 1.43 -4.96 -19.05
N TYR A 112 0.28 -4.33 -19.26
CA TYR A 112 -0.53 -3.79 -18.18
C TYR A 112 -1.96 -4.32 -18.22
N ALA A 113 -2.58 -4.41 -17.05
CA ALA A 113 -3.96 -4.88 -16.91
C ALA A 113 -4.74 -4.03 -15.92
N THR A 114 -6.03 -3.86 -16.21
CA THR A 114 -6.98 -3.23 -15.29
C THR A 114 -7.13 -4.08 -14.04
N GLN A 115 -7.09 -3.42 -12.90
CA GLN A 115 -7.19 -3.99 -11.57
C GLN A 115 -8.63 -3.86 -11.05
N PRO A 116 -9.04 -4.63 -10.03
CA PRO A 116 -10.40 -4.55 -9.48
C PRO A 116 -10.79 -3.14 -9.00
N ASP A 117 -9.80 -2.36 -8.54
CA ASP A 117 -9.98 -0.97 -8.13
C ASP A 117 -10.08 0.01 -9.32
N GLY A 118 -9.97 -0.45 -10.58
CA GLY A 118 -9.99 0.36 -11.80
C GLY A 118 -8.65 0.99 -12.19
N SER A 119 -7.59 0.84 -11.39
CA SER A 119 -6.22 1.24 -11.79
C SER A 119 -5.65 0.28 -12.83
N LEU A 120 -4.65 0.73 -13.58
CA LEU A 120 -3.84 -0.09 -14.49
C LEU A 120 -2.54 -0.46 -13.76
N LEU A 121 -2.16 -1.74 -13.81
CA LEU A 121 -0.90 -2.23 -13.25
C LEU A 121 -0.03 -2.81 -14.35
N ALA A 122 1.17 -2.26 -14.50
CA ALA A 122 2.26 -2.81 -15.30
C ALA A 122 3.34 -3.38 -14.37
N GLY A 123 3.82 -4.58 -14.70
CA GLY A 123 4.87 -5.28 -13.97
C GLY A 123 5.57 -6.29 -14.86
N ASN A 124 6.58 -6.99 -14.32
CA ASN A 124 7.43 -7.90 -15.08
C ASN A 124 8.05 -7.20 -16.31
N PHE A 125 8.68 -6.05 -16.07
CA PHE A 125 9.28 -5.26 -17.14
C PHE A 125 10.40 -6.05 -17.84
N ALA A 126 10.60 -5.76 -19.13
CA ALA A 126 11.67 -6.26 -19.94
C ALA A 126 12.38 -5.10 -20.67
N ALA A 127 13.69 -5.23 -20.88
CA ALA A 127 14.44 -4.23 -21.62
C ALA A 127 14.00 -4.19 -23.10
N VAL A 128 13.89 -2.99 -23.66
CA VAL A 128 13.72 -2.81 -25.10
C VAL A 128 15.10 -2.83 -25.75
N ALA A 129 15.34 -3.80 -26.61
CA ALA A 129 16.62 -4.01 -27.26
C ALA A 129 17.09 -2.75 -28.02
N GLY A 130 18.40 -2.50 -27.99
CA GLY A 130 19.01 -1.39 -28.73
C GLY A 130 18.79 0.01 -28.13
N THR A 131 18.13 0.11 -26.96
CA THR A 131 17.87 1.42 -26.33
C THR A 131 18.88 1.80 -25.24
N GLY A 132 19.90 0.97 -24.98
CA GLY A 132 20.95 1.26 -23.99
C GLY A 132 20.54 1.08 -22.54
N VAL A 133 19.66 0.10 -22.24
CA VAL A 133 19.27 -0.26 -20.87
C VAL A 133 20.48 -0.85 -20.13
N PRO A 134 20.92 -0.31 -18.97
CA PRO A 134 22.04 -0.86 -18.22
C PRO A 134 21.76 -2.27 -17.66
N ASP A 135 22.75 -3.16 -17.62
CA ASP A 135 22.60 -4.54 -17.11
C ASP A 135 22.07 -4.59 -15.66
N ALA A 136 22.52 -3.66 -14.83
CA ALA A 136 22.05 -3.54 -13.45
C ALA A 136 20.57 -3.14 -13.37
N LEU A 137 20.04 -2.40 -14.35
CA LEU A 137 18.61 -2.14 -14.49
C LEU A 137 17.88 -3.41 -14.92
N VAL A 138 18.40 -4.14 -15.92
CA VAL A 138 17.83 -5.41 -16.42
C VAL A 138 17.58 -6.40 -15.28
N ALA A 139 18.55 -6.56 -14.38
CA ALA A 139 18.45 -7.45 -13.21
C ALA A 139 17.32 -7.06 -12.23
N ALA A 140 16.91 -5.80 -12.19
CA ALA A 140 15.87 -5.28 -11.30
C ALA A 140 14.46 -5.24 -11.94
N LEU A 141 14.35 -5.32 -13.28
CA LEU A 141 13.08 -5.17 -13.99
C LEU A 141 11.94 -6.10 -13.54
N PRO A 142 12.19 -7.37 -13.13
CA PRO A 142 11.12 -8.22 -12.62
C PRO A 142 10.43 -7.67 -11.36
N LYS A 143 11.10 -6.83 -10.58
CA LYS A 143 10.56 -6.22 -9.35
C LYS A 143 9.91 -4.85 -9.60
N LEU A 144 10.33 -4.16 -10.67
CA LEU A 144 9.78 -2.86 -11.07
C LEU A 144 8.28 -2.98 -11.31
N SER A 145 7.50 -2.06 -10.76
CA SER A 145 6.06 -1.97 -11.02
C SER A 145 5.60 -0.53 -11.16
N LEU A 146 4.70 -0.31 -12.12
CA LEU A 146 4.04 0.97 -12.36
C LEU A 146 2.53 0.73 -12.24
N ARG A 147 1.91 1.33 -11.23
CA ARG A 147 0.46 1.38 -11.09
C ARG A 147 -0.01 2.79 -11.39
N PHE A 148 -1.01 2.95 -12.25
CA PHE A 148 -1.44 4.27 -12.71
C PHE A 148 -2.93 4.29 -13.07
N GLN A 149 -3.45 5.49 -13.27
CA GLN A 149 -4.78 5.76 -13.80
C GLN A 149 -4.69 6.87 -14.86
N LEU A 150 -5.76 6.99 -15.63
CA LEU A 150 -5.92 8.05 -16.62
C LEU A 150 -7.10 8.93 -16.21
N ASP A 151 -6.87 10.24 -16.09
CA ASP A 151 -7.87 11.28 -15.91
C ASP A 151 -7.81 12.21 -17.13
N GLY A 152 -8.51 11.77 -18.20
CA GLY A 152 -8.37 12.35 -19.53
C GLY A 152 -6.94 12.22 -20.06
N SER A 153 -6.26 13.35 -20.20
CA SER A 153 -4.89 13.45 -20.70
C SER A 153 -3.81 13.34 -19.63
N LEU A 154 -4.20 13.25 -18.36
CA LEU A 154 -3.29 13.09 -17.24
C LEU A 154 -3.16 11.61 -16.87
N LEU A 155 -1.93 11.10 -16.86
CA LEU A 155 -1.54 9.84 -16.27
C LEU A 155 -0.98 10.12 -14.88
N SER A 156 -1.57 9.51 -13.85
CA SER A 156 -1.11 9.66 -12.46
C SER A 156 -0.97 8.31 -11.80
N GLY A 157 0.07 8.10 -10.99
CA GLY A 157 0.32 6.79 -10.41
C GLY A 157 1.54 6.74 -9.51
N SER A 158 2.06 5.53 -9.32
CA SER A 158 3.20 5.22 -8.48
C SER A 158 4.14 4.24 -9.18
N LEU A 159 5.44 4.52 -9.10
CA LEU A 159 6.52 3.66 -9.55
C LEU A 159 7.25 3.11 -8.32
N ALA A 160 7.37 1.79 -8.24
CA ALA A 160 7.96 1.08 -7.11
C ALA A 160 9.11 0.17 -7.55
N GLN A 161 10.03 -0.10 -6.62
CA GLN A 161 11.21 -0.97 -6.83
C GLN A 161 12.12 -0.50 -7.97
N VAL A 162 12.29 0.81 -8.14
CA VAL A 162 13.23 1.37 -9.13
C VAL A 162 14.64 1.28 -8.55
N PRO A 163 15.64 0.71 -9.23
CA PRO A 163 16.98 0.61 -8.64
C PRO A 163 17.71 1.96 -8.68
N ASN A 164 18.38 2.35 -7.59
CA ASN A 164 19.30 3.49 -7.59
C ASN A 164 20.69 3.02 -8.06
N LEU A 165 20.91 3.02 -9.37
CA LEU A 165 22.16 2.52 -9.97
C LEU A 165 23.36 3.40 -9.60
N LYS A 166 23.14 4.69 -9.35
CA LYS A 166 24.20 5.61 -8.91
C LYS A 166 24.73 5.28 -7.51
N ALA A 167 23.87 4.81 -6.61
CA ALA A 167 24.29 4.36 -5.28
C ALA A 167 25.04 3.03 -5.31
N GLY A 168 24.69 2.13 -6.24
CA GLY A 168 25.40 0.87 -6.46
C GLY A 168 25.37 -0.13 -5.28
N ASN A 169 24.59 0.15 -4.23
CA ASN A 169 24.51 -0.65 -2.99
C ASN A 169 23.18 -1.42 -2.87
N GLY A 170 22.40 -1.51 -3.95
CA GLY A 170 21.09 -2.14 -3.96
C GLY A 170 19.95 -1.26 -3.41
N ALA A 171 20.20 0.02 -3.10
CA ALA A 171 19.14 0.95 -2.73
C ALA A 171 18.10 1.08 -3.85
N VAL A 172 16.85 1.25 -3.46
CA VAL A 172 15.70 1.40 -4.35
C VAL A 172 15.04 2.76 -4.17
N LEU A 173 14.62 3.35 -5.28
CA LEU A 173 13.77 4.52 -5.36
C LEU A 173 12.32 4.07 -5.51
N GLN A 174 11.44 4.98 -5.10
CA GLN A 174 9.99 4.84 -5.22
C GLN A 174 9.39 6.24 -5.27
N GLY A 175 8.25 6.39 -5.93
CA GLY A 175 7.65 7.70 -6.04
C GLY A 175 6.37 7.72 -6.85
N GLU A 176 5.75 8.89 -6.84
CA GLU A 176 4.63 9.22 -7.70
C GLU A 176 5.11 9.43 -9.14
N ILE A 177 4.28 9.05 -10.11
CA ILE A 177 4.43 9.42 -11.51
C ILE A 177 3.27 10.33 -11.89
N ALA A 178 3.58 11.41 -12.58
CA ALA A 178 2.61 12.30 -13.19
C ALA A 178 3.06 12.60 -14.61
N ALA A 179 2.23 12.35 -15.62
CA ALA A 179 2.58 12.58 -17.02
C ALA A 179 1.37 13.02 -17.84
N SER A 180 1.59 13.77 -18.91
CA SER A 180 0.53 14.20 -19.81
C SER A 180 0.86 13.90 -21.27
N ASN A 181 -0.19 13.68 -22.06
CA ASN A 181 -0.12 13.60 -23.51
C ASN A 181 -0.59 14.90 -24.22
N GLN A 182 -0.82 16.00 -23.49
CA GLN A 182 -1.33 17.27 -24.05
C GLN A 182 -0.52 18.48 -23.60
N GLY A 183 0.12 19.17 -24.54
CA GLY A 183 0.87 20.40 -24.30
C GLY A 183 0.14 21.68 -24.69
N VAL A 184 0.89 22.79 -24.73
CA VAL A 184 0.44 24.06 -25.31
C VAL A 184 1.38 24.51 -26.43
N ALA A 185 0.81 25.11 -27.47
CA ALA A 185 1.58 25.65 -28.58
C ALA A 185 2.31 26.98 -28.22
N ASP A 186 1.86 27.67 -27.17
CA ASP A 186 2.37 28.98 -26.78
C ASP A 186 2.28 29.15 -25.25
N VAL A 187 3.33 29.73 -24.63
CA VAL A 187 3.40 29.98 -23.18
C VAL A 187 2.30 30.94 -22.72
N SER A 188 1.87 31.87 -23.57
CA SER A 188 0.80 32.82 -23.26
C SER A 188 -0.53 32.15 -22.88
N ARG A 189 -0.74 30.91 -23.33
CA ARG A 189 -1.90 30.07 -22.97
C ARG A 189 -1.87 29.61 -21.50
N LEU A 190 -0.73 29.75 -20.82
CA LEU A 190 -0.53 29.42 -19.41
C LEU A 190 -0.57 30.65 -18.51
N ALA A 191 -0.95 31.83 -19.04
CA ALA A 191 -1.04 33.03 -18.22
C ALA A 191 -2.10 32.86 -17.12
N GLY A 192 -1.73 33.16 -15.88
CA GLY A 192 -2.61 33.05 -14.73
C GLY A 192 -1.88 32.76 -13.41
N VAL A 193 -2.65 32.65 -12.34
CA VAL A 193 -2.14 32.25 -11.02
C VAL A 193 -2.32 30.75 -10.84
N TYR A 194 -1.30 30.10 -10.28
CA TYR A 194 -1.24 28.67 -10.01
C TYR A 194 -0.95 28.42 -8.54
N ASN A 195 -1.63 27.45 -7.94
CA ASN A 195 -1.13 26.83 -6.72
C ASN A 195 -0.02 25.85 -7.10
N PHE A 196 0.95 25.67 -6.21
CA PHE A 196 1.91 24.58 -6.33
C PHE A 196 2.09 23.85 -5.01
N ILE A 197 2.42 22.57 -5.14
CA ILE A 197 3.05 21.77 -4.10
C ILE A 197 4.36 21.23 -4.65
N LYS A 198 5.40 21.15 -3.81
CA LYS A 198 6.70 20.60 -4.18
C LYS A 198 7.27 19.69 -3.10
N LEU A 199 8.01 18.68 -3.53
CA LEU A 199 8.82 17.82 -2.67
C LEU A 199 10.20 17.68 -3.29
N THR A 200 11.26 17.88 -2.50
CA THR A 200 12.65 17.73 -2.95
C THR A 200 13.48 16.95 -1.95
N SER A 201 14.47 16.24 -2.46
CA SER A 201 15.45 15.50 -1.67
C SER A 201 16.87 15.90 -2.10
N ALA A 202 17.77 16.00 -1.12
CA ALA A 202 19.19 16.20 -1.37
C ALA A 202 19.90 14.85 -1.45
N TYR A 203 20.87 14.74 -2.34
CA TYR A 203 21.69 13.56 -2.55
C TYR A 203 23.16 13.94 -2.63
N ASN A 204 24.04 13.09 -2.09
CA ASN A 204 25.47 13.27 -2.29
C ASN A 204 25.88 12.84 -3.72
N ALA A 205 27.17 12.97 -4.04
CA ALA A 205 27.71 12.62 -5.36
C ALA A 205 27.47 11.15 -5.76
N LYS A 206 27.31 10.25 -4.79
CA LYS A 206 27.00 8.82 -5.00
C LYS A 206 25.50 8.56 -5.12
N GLY A 207 24.65 9.58 -5.15
CA GLY A 207 23.19 9.40 -5.24
C GLY A 207 22.57 8.83 -3.96
N MET A 208 23.24 8.92 -2.81
CA MET A 208 22.66 8.55 -1.51
C MET A 208 21.96 9.75 -0.90
N VAL A 209 20.74 9.54 -0.37
CA VAL A 209 19.92 10.60 0.24
C VAL A 209 20.65 11.28 1.41
N GLN A 210 20.46 12.58 1.55
CA GLN A 210 21.05 13.43 2.59
C GLN A 210 19.93 14.16 3.33
N GLY A 211 19.70 13.77 4.59
CA GLY A 211 18.65 14.36 5.43
C GLY A 211 17.23 13.99 4.98
N ALA A 212 16.24 14.65 5.61
CA ALA A 212 14.84 14.46 5.28
C ALA A 212 14.45 15.22 3.99
N PRO A 213 13.48 14.71 3.22
CA PRO A 213 12.88 15.47 2.12
C PRO A 213 12.28 16.79 2.61
N ALA A 214 12.37 17.82 1.78
CA ALA A 214 11.78 19.13 2.04
C ALA A 214 10.52 19.29 1.18
N SER A 215 9.39 19.57 1.81
CA SER A 215 8.13 19.89 1.13
C SER A 215 7.77 21.37 1.29
N ASP A 216 7.25 21.98 0.23
CA ASP A 216 6.78 23.37 0.25
C ASP A 216 5.53 23.54 -0.62
N PHE A 217 4.80 24.62 -0.42
CA PHE A 217 3.60 24.97 -1.16
C PHE A 217 3.56 26.47 -1.43
N GLY A 218 2.62 26.93 -2.23
CA GLY A 218 2.39 28.37 -2.40
C GLY A 218 1.64 28.68 -3.68
N GLN A 219 1.75 29.93 -4.13
CA GLN A 219 1.19 30.37 -5.39
C GLN A 219 2.24 31.07 -6.25
N LEU A 220 2.10 30.93 -7.57
CA LEU A 220 2.88 31.70 -8.53
C LEU A 220 1.99 32.28 -9.63
N SER A 221 2.42 33.40 -10.20
CA SER A 221 1.80 33.99 -11.38
C SER A 221 2.69 33.76 -12.59
N ILE A 222 2.08 33.38 -13.71
CA ILE A 222 2.69 33.30 -15.03
C ILE A 222 2.03 34.38 -15.88
N LYS A 223 2.83 35.25 -16.49
CA LYS A 223 2.36 36.27 -17.43
C LYS A 223 2.35 35.73 -18.86
N ALA A 224 1.67 36.44 -19.76
CA ALA A 224 1.56 36.04 -21.16
C ALA A 224 2.91 35.98 -21.89
N ASP A 225 3.90 36.74 -21.43
CA ASP A 225 5.28 36.72 -21.94
C ASP A 225 6.15 35.62 -21.28
N GLY A 226 5.56 34.78 -20.43
CA GLY A 226 6.26 33.75 -19.67
C GLY A 226 6.93 34.24 -18.39
N SER A 227 6.89 35.53 -18.06
CA SER A 227 7.45 36.02 -16.80
C SER A 227 6.76 35.36 -15.60
N VAL A 228 7.54 34.87 -14.65
CA VAL A 228 7.05 34.16 -13.45
C VAL A 228 7.35 34.96 -12.19
N ARG A 229 6.41 34.97 -11.25
CA ARG A 229 6.62 35.42 -9.87
C ARG A 229 6.05 34.39 -8.90
N ALA A 230 6.92 33.74 -8.12
CA ALA A 230 6.53 32.71 -7.15
C ALA A 230 6.55 33.23 -5.71
N CYS A 231 5.52 32.91 -4.93
CA CYS A 231 5.33 33.24 -3.52
C CYS A 231 5.28 31.93 -2.71
N MET A 232 6.38 31.63 -2.01
CA MET A 232 6.50 30.40 -1.20
C MET A 232 5.73 30.54 0.11
N GLY A 233 4.95 29.52 0.45
CA GLY A 233 4.13 29.42 1.67
C GLY A 233 3.01 30.46 1.78
N GLN A 234 2.69 31.21 0.73
CA GLN A 234 1.80 32.38 0.78
C GLN A 234 0.92 32.48 -0.48
N ALA A 235 -0.21 33.18 -0.33
CA ALA A 235 -1.05 33.54 -1.47
C ALA A 235 -0.31 34.52 -2.37
N TYR A 236 -0.62 34.51 -3.66
CA TYR A 236 0.05 35.34 -4.63
C TYR A 236 -0.25 36.83 -4.38
N ALA A 237 0.81 37.62 -4.34
CA ALA A 237 0.77 39.07 -4.46
C ALA A 237 2.06 39.52 -5.16
N ASP A 238 2.00 40.55 -6.00
CA ASP A 238 3.18 41.05 -6.72
C ASP A 238 4.35 41.37 -5.76
N GLY A 239 4.01 41.93 -4.60
CA GLY A 239 4.95 42.27 -3.51
C GLY A 239 5.11 41.22 -2.42
N CYS A 240 4.78 39.95 -2.65
CA CYS A 240 4.91 38.92 -1.61
C CYS A 240 6.36 38.80 -1.09
N SER A 241 6.48 38.69 0.24
CA SER A 241 7.78 38.65 0.92
C SER A 241 8.58 37.42 0.51
N GLY A 242 9.85 37.60 0.18
CA GLY A 242 10.72 36.51 -0.27
C GLY A 242 10.33 35.90 -1.62
N GLY A 243 9.40 36.51 -2.36
CA GLY A 243 9.00 35.96 -3.65
C GLY A 243 10.17 35.95 -4.64
N GLN A 244 10.10 35.04 -5.61
CA GLN A 244 11.15 34.81 -6.59
C GLN A 244 10.66 35.18 -8.00
N ALA A 245 11.38 36.06 -8.68
CA ALA A 245 11.14 36.36 -10.09
C ALA A 245 11.79 35.29 -10.98
N GLY A 246 11.20 35.06 -12.14
CA GLY A 246 11.62 33.98 -13.02
C GLY A 246 11.03 34.06 -14.42
N LEU A 247 11.25 33.00 -15.19
CA LEU A 247 10.78 32.87 -16.57
C LEU A 247 10.38 31.42 -16.83
N LEU A 248 9.23 31.23 -17.47
CA LEU A 248 8.80 29.99 -18.10
C LEU A 248 8.91 30.18 -19.61
N ALA A 249 9.74 29.38 -20.26
CA ALA A 249 9.99 29.45 -21.70
C ALA A 249 10.06 28.05 -22.32
N ALA A 250 10.05 27.95 -23.65
CA ALA A 250 10.28 26.68 -24.33
C ALA A 250 11.60 26.03 -23.88
N GLU A 251 11.57 24.72 -23.62
CA GLU A 251 12.80 23.95 -23.45
C GLU A 251 13.62 24.00 -24.75
N GLY A 252 14.93 24.21 -24.62
CA GLY A 252 15.82 24.37 -25.77
C GLY A 252 15.92 23.10 -26.63
N ASP A 253 15.79 21.93 -26.01
CA ASP A 253 15.80 20.62 -26.65
C ASP A 253 14.38 20.02 -26.76
N GLN A 254 13.57 20.57 -27.68
CA GLN A 254 12.25 20.02 -27.99
C GLN A 254 12.29 18.63 -28.64
N LYS A 255 13.45 18.17 -29.13
CA LYS A 255 13.58 16.85 -29.77
C LYS A 255 13.60 15.76 -28.71
N THR A 256 14.35 15.96 -27.64
CA THR A 256 14.41 15.01 -26.51
C THR A 256 13.20 15.17 -25.59
N TYR A 257 12.70 16.40 -25.45
CA TYR A 257 11.61 16.78 -24.54
C TYR A 257 10.47 17.49 -25.29
N PRO A 258 9.72 16.79 -26.15
CA PRO A 258 8.65 17.38 -26.92
C PRO A 258 7.59 18.01 -26.01
N GLY A 259 7.34 19.30 -26.21
CA GLY A 259 6.30 20.07 -25.51
C GLY A 259 6.71 20.53 -24.12
N ALA A 260 7.94 20.26 -23.70
CA ALA A 260 8.44 20.68 -22.41
C ALA A 260 8.81 22.17 -22.39
N LEU A 261 8.69 22.76 -21.22
CA LEU A 261 9.10 24.12 -20.90
C LEU A 261 10.28 24.08 -19.90
N ALA A 262 11.03 25.17 -19.81
CA ALA A 262 12.05 25.38 -18.79
C ALA A 262 11.58 26.45 -17.82
N LEU A 263 11.58 26.14 -16.52
CA LEU A 263 11.29 27.09 -15.45
C LEU A 263 12.59 27.58 -14.82
N THR A 264 12.73 28.90 -14.75
CA THR A 264 13.78 29.58 -13.99
C THR A 264 13.17 30.39 -12.86
N LEU A 265 13.81 30.43 -11.69
CA LEU A 265 13.46 31.27 -10.55
C LEU A 265 14.74 31.79 -9.91
N GLY A 266 14.76 33.06 -9.50
CA GLY A 266 15.94 33.68 -8.86
C GLY A 266 17.20 33.66 -9.74
N GLY A 267 17.03 33.68 -11.06
CA GLY A 267 18.14 33.58 -12.02
C GLY A 267 18.74 32.16 -12.19
N GLN A 268 18.15 31.15 -11.55
CA GLN A 268 18.58 29.76 -11.66
C GLN A 268 17.53 28.93 -12.39
N ARG A 269 17.98 28.00 -13.23
CA ARG A 269 17.10 26.99 -13.80
C ARG A 269 16.69 26.01 -12.71
N ILE A 270 15.39 25.92 -12.45
CA ILE A 270 14.83 25.06 -11.41
C ILE A 270 14.45 23.71 -11.98
N GLY A 271 13.91 23.67 -13.20
CA GLY A 271 13.41 22.41 -13.73
C GLY A 271 12.83 22.45 -15.13
N ARG A 272 12.35 21.28 -15.54
CA ARG A 272 11.63 21.07 -16.80
C ARG A 272 10.15 20.87 -16.50
N VAL A 273 9.29 21.56 -17.22
CA VAL A 273 7.85 21.60 -16.96
C VAL A 273 7.09 20.97 -18.12
N MET A 274 6.35 19.92 -17.81
CA MET A 274 5.40 19.28 -18.71
C MET A 274 4.02 19.86 -18.43
N VAL A 275 3.25 20.06 -19.49
CA VAL A 275 1.94 20.69 -19.41
C VAL A 275 0.89 19.60 -19.58
N ASN A 276 -0.22 19.75 -18.87
CA ASN A 276 -1.48 19.08 -19.12
C ASN A 276 -2.54 20.15 -19.33
N ALA A 277 -2.77 20.52 -20.59
CA ALA A 277 -3.77 21.53 -20.93
C ALA A 277 -5.18 20.91 -20.90
N GLN A 278 -6.05 21.48 -20.07
CA GLN A 278 -7.47 21.14 -20.02
C GLN A 278 -8.30 22.36 -20.42
N SER A 279 -9.59 22.16 -20.74
CA SER A 279 -10.47 23.28 -21.10
C SER A 279 -10.62 24.24 -19.92
N GLY A 280 -10.00 25.43 -20.01
CA GLY A 280 -10.10 26.49 -18.99
C GLY A 280 -9.19 26.35 -17.77
N ALA A 281 -8.35 25.32 -17.69
CA ALA A 281 -7.38 25.11 -16.62
C ALA A 281 -6.14 24.36 -17.14
N ALA A 282 -5.00 24.50 -16.46
CA ALA A 282 -3.82 23.72 -16.77
C ALA A 282 -3.22 23.13 -15.49
N THR A 283 -2.76 21.89 -15.60
CA THR A 283 -1.86 21.28 -14.62
C THR A 283 -0.44 21.35 -15.19
N LEU A 284 0.52 21.80 -14.40
CA LEU A 284 1.93 21.80 -14.77
C LEU A 284 2.69 20.83 -13.87
N LEU A 285 3.56 20.04 -14.47
CA LEU A 285 4.33 18.98 -13.81
C LEU A 285 5.80 19.31 -13.98
N ALA A 286 6.46 19.77 -12.92
CA ALA A 286 7.86 20.16 -12.98
C ALA A 286 8.77 19.08 -12.39
N ASP A 287 9.75 18.65 -13.16
CA ASP A 287 10.93 17.93 -12.68
C ASP A 287 11.91 18.98 -12.15
N GLU A 288 12.00 19.15 -10.83
CA GLU A 288 12.96 20.07 -10.21
C GLU A 288 14.32 19.40 -10.14
N PHE A 289 15.31 20.02 -10.75
CA PHE A 289 16.69 19.60 -10.64
C PHE A 289 17.59 20.83 -10.51
N ALA A 290 18.22 20.97 -9.33
CA ALA A 290 19.19 22.03 -9.13
C ALA A 290 20.48 21.76 -9.93
N THR A 291 21.26 22.82 -10.17
CA THR A 291 22.64 22.67 -10.63
C THR A 291 23.41 21.79 -9.65
N THR A 292 24.09 20.77 -10.18
CA THR A 292 24.96 19.91 -9.38
C THR A 292 26.04 20.78 -8.73
N ALA A 293 26.20 20.65 -7.41
CA ALA A 293 27.23 21.36 -6.69
C ALA A 293 28.62 20.89 -7.13
N ALA A 294 29.64 21.70 -6.82
CA ALA A 294 31.02 21.39 -7.22
C ALA A 294 31.53 20.04 -6.65
N ASP A 295 30.99 19.60 -5.52
CA ASP A 295 31.30 18.31 -4.89
C ASP A 295 30.55 17.12 -5.52
N GLY A 296 29.74 17.36 -6.56
CA GLY A 296 28.91 16.36 -7.22
C GLY A 296 27.57 16.09 -6.54
N SER A 297 27.28 16.70 -5.39
CA SER A 297 25.98 16.60 -4.74
C SER A 297 24.90 17.32 -5.55
N PHE A 298 23.65 16.87 -5.41
CA PHE A 298 22.53 17.41 -6.17
C PHE A 298 21.24 17.38 -5.37
N ARG A 299 20.32 18.27 -5.73
CA ARG A 299 18.93 18.27 -5.25
C ARG A 299 18.03 17.99 -6.43
N THR A 300 17.07 17.10 -6.22
CA THR A 300 16.05 16.79 -7.21
C THR A 300 14.69 16.55 -6.55
N GLY A 301 13.62 16.64 -7.32
CA GLY A 301 12.26 16.50 -6.82
C GLY A 301 11.22 16.88 -7.86
N THR A 302 10.00 17.14 -7.41
CA THR A 302 8.89 17.48 -8.31
C THR A 302 8.03 18.61 -7.79
N TRP A 303 7.39 19.30 -8.72
CA TRP A 303 6.29 20.21 -8.45
C TRP A 303 5.06 19.75 -9.21
N VAL A 304 3.91 19.86 -8.56
CA VAL A 304 2.62 19.82 -9.24
C VAL A 304 1.98 21.18 -9.06
N LEU A 305 1.57 21.78 -10.17
CA LEU A 305 0.91 23.07 -10.19
C LEU A 305 -0.46 22.96 -10.83
N GLN A 306 -1.43 23.68 -10.28
CA GLN A 306 -2.79 23.75 -10.82
C GLN A 306 -3.27 25.20 -10.87
N SER A 307 -3.92 25.58 -11.97
CA SER A 307 -4.56 26.89 -12.09
C SER A 307 -5.49 27.18 -10.90
N ALA A 308 -5.29 28.34 -10.25
CA ALA A 308 -5.93 28.78 -9.01
C ALA A 308 -7.08 29.77 -9.25
N THR A 309 -7.78 29.64 -10.39
CA THR A 309 -8.72 30.68 -10.87
C THR A 309 -10.02 30.75 -10.07
N THR A 310 -10.42 29.66 -9.41
CA THR A 310 -11.72 29.55 -8.74
C THR A 310 -11.57 28.95 -7.34
N ALA A 311 -12.28 29.51 -6.37
CA ALA A 311 -12.37 28.94 -5.02
C ALA A 311 -13.08 27.58 -5.07
N LEU A 312 -12.55 26.60 -4.34
CA LEU A 312 -13.18 25.29 -4.14
C LEU A 312 -14.38 25.43 -3.22
N ALA A 313 -15.46 24.72 -3.57
CA ALA A 313 -16.55 24.47 -2.65
C ALA A 313 -16.07 23.64 -1.45
N ALA A 314 -16.69 23.81 -0.29
CA ALA A 314 -16.33 23.07 0.93
C ALA A 314 -16.40 21.54 0.75
N THR A 315 -17.33 21.07 -0.10
CA THR A 315 -17.58 19.65 -0.37
C THR A 315 -16.87 19.14 -1.62
N ALA A 316 -15.94 19.92 -2.22
CA ALA A 316 -15.34 19.58 -3.50
C ALA A 316 -14.53 18.26 -3.49
N LEU A 317 -14.09 17.81 -2.32
CA LEU A 317 -13.37 16.54 -2.14
C LEU A 317 -14.17 15.48 -1.39
N ASP A 318 -15.43 15.74 -1.03
CA ASP A 318 -16.24 14.78 -0.30
C ASP A 318 -16.38 13.47 -1.11
N GLY A 319 -16.17 12.34 -0.45
CA GLY A 319 -16.24 11.02 -1.06
C GLY A 319 -15.16 10.05 -0.59
N GLU A 320 -15.10 8.93 -1.28
CA GLU A 320 -14.13 7.85 -1.04
C GLU A 320 -12.97 7.99 -2.02
N TRP A 321 -11.76 7.81 -1.51
CA TRP A 321 -10.52 7.94 -2.26
C TRP A 321 -9.61 6.75 -1.98
N LEU A 322 -8.80 6.40 -2.96
CA LEU A 322 -7.66 5.51 -2.80
C LEU A 322 -6.39 6.31 -3.05
N CYS A 323 -5.59 6.50 -2.00
CA CYS A 323 -4.37 7.29 -2.05
C CYS A 323 -3.14 6.39 -2.05
N SER A 324 -2.20 6.66 -2.95
CA SER A 324 -0.93 5.95 -3.07
C SER A 324 0.22 6.85 -2.66
N GLN A 325 1.15 6.32 -1.86
CA GLN A 325 2.34 7.02 -1.40
C GLN A 325 3.54 6.06 -1.28
N PRO A 326 4.77 6.61 -1.25
CA PRO A 326 5.93 5.87 -0.81
C PRO A 326 5.70 5.20 0.56
N GLU A 327 6.00 3.92 0.68
CA GLU A 327 5.98 3.24 1.98
C GLU A 327 7.22 3.63 2.80
N LEU A 328 6.99 3.93 4.07
CA LEU A 328 8.03 4.17 5.05
C LEU A 328 8.14 3.00 6.01
N ASP A 329 9.38 2.59 6.28
CA ASP A 329 9.67 1.65 7.35
C ASP A 329 9.24 2.27 8.70
N PRO A 330 8.40 1.58 9.49
CA PRO A 330 7.81 2.16 10.70
C PRO A 330 8.83 2.35 11.84
N ALA A 331 10.02 1.74 11.77
CA ALA A 331 11.05 1.88 12.80
C ALA A 331 12.05 3.01 12.47
N THR A 332 12.37 3.19 11.19
CA THR A 332 13.43 4.08 10.71
C THR A 332 12.92 5.29 9.95
N GLY A 333 11.69 5.25 9.43
CA GLY A 333 11.13 6.26 8.54
C GLY A 333 11.73 6.24 7.12
N ALA A 334 12.59 5.27 6.81
CA ALA A 334 13.23 5.15 5.52
C ALA A 334 12.27 4.61 4.44
N LEU A 335 12.50 4.98 3.19
CA LEU A 335 11.77 4.44 2.04
C LEU A 335 12.08 2.94 1.86
N THR A 336 11.04 2.10 1.72
CA THR A 336 11.22 0.64 1.57
C THR A 336 11.36 0.18 0.12
N GLY A 337 11.05 1.03 -0.85
CA GLY A 337 10.91 0.68 -2.27
C GLY A 337 9.50 0.20 -2.66
N ARG A 338 8.57 0.03 -1.70
CA ARG A 338 7.16 -0.31 -1.97
C ARG A 338 6.24 0.92 -1.99
N THR A 339 5.13 0.81 -2.71
CA THR A 339 4.03 1.78 -2.60
C THR A 339 3.01 1.30 -1.58
N GLN A 340 2.69 2.17 -0.62
CA GLN A 340 1.57 1.98 0.29
C GLN A 340 0.30 2.60 -0.30
N ARG A 341 -0.83 1.91 -0.18
CA ARG A 341 -2.14 2.41 -0.65
C ARG A 341 -3.14 2.44 0.48
N ASN A 342 -3.82 3.56 0.68
CA ASN A 342 -4.70 3.76 1.82
C ASN A 342 -6.09 4.14 1.32
N PHE A 343 -7.12 3.51 1.88
CA PHE A 343 -8.48 4.05 1.76
C PHE A 343 -8.55 5.36 2.55
N VAL A 344 -9.04 6.39 1.88
CA VAL A 344 -9.20 7.73 2.43
C VAL A 344 -10.65 8.16 2.24
N SER A 345 -11.32 8.52 3.33
CA SER A 345 -12.69 9.00 3.28
C SER A 345 -12.70 10.48 3.67
N ILE A 346 -13.30 11.31 2.82
CA ILE A 346 -13.42 12.76 3.05
C ILE A 346 -14.90 13.13 3.20
N GLY A 347 -15.22 13.86 4.25
CA GLY A 347 -16.56 14.38 4.49
C GLY A 347 -16.60 15.23 5.75
N ALA A 348 -17.53 16.19 5.81
CA ALA A 348 -17.69 17.09 6.97
C ALA A 348 -16.39 17.81 7.38
N ASN A 349 -15.56 18.20 6.39
CA ASN A 349 -14.24 18.82 6.57
C ASN A 349 -13.23 17.93 7.33
N LEU A 350 -13.40 16.61 7.30
CA LEU A 350 -12.44 15.65 7.84
C LEU A 350 -11.91 14.77 6.71
N LEU A 351 -10.63 14.44 6.79
CA LEU A 351 -9.99 13.38 6.03
C LEU A 351 -9.61 12.27 7.02
N GLN A 352 -10.12 11.08 6.77
CA GLN A 352 -9.88 9.88 7.57
C GLN A 352 -9.09 8.89 6.73
N THR A 353 -8.16 8.15 7.34
CA THR A 353 -7.40 7.08 6.68
C THR A 353 -7.64 5.75 7.37
N ASP A 354 -7.61 4.65 6.62
CA ASP A 354 -7.75 3.29 7.14
C ASP A 354 -6.59 2.83 8.04
N THR A 355 -5.41 3.43 7.92
CA THR A 355 -4.18 3.02 8.63
C THR A 355 -3.83 3.86 9.86
N ILE A 356 -4.38 5.08 10.00
CA ILE A 356 -4.11 5.98 11.14
C ILE A 356 -5.43 6.32 11.81
N ASP A 357 -5.51 6.18 13.14
CA ASP A 357 -6.76 6.36 13.89
C ASP A 357 -7.09 7.84 14.19
N ASN A 358 -6.15 8.75 13.94
CA ASN A 358 -6.35 10.19 14.05
C ASN A 358 -6.90 10.77 12.74
N ASP A 359 -7.79 11.74 12.86
CA ASP A 359 -8.37 12.44 11.70
C ASP A 359 -7.55 13.67 11.33
N VAL A 360 -7.70 14.10 10.08
CA VAL A 360 -7.11 15.33 9.56
C VAL A 360 -8.24 16.34 9.34
N LYS A 361 -8.19 17.47 10.04
CA LYS A 361 -9.11 18.58 9.82
C LYS A 361 -8.73 19.31 8.54
N LEU A 362 -9.70 19.47 7.64
CA LEU A 362 -9.51 20.15 6.37
C LEU A 362 -9.94 21.62 6.43
N SER A 363 -9.25 22.46 5.67
CA SER A 363 -9.60 23.85 5.39
C SER A 363 -9.43 24.09 3.90
N VAL A 364 -10.54 24.30 3.19
CA VAL A 364 -10.53 24.59 1.75
C VAL A 364 -10.06 26.01 1.48
N ASN A 365 -9.49 26.23 0.29
CA ASN A 365 -8.93 27.49 -0.16
C ASN A 365 -7.80 28.01 0.76
N ALA A 366 -6.98 27.08 1.25
CA ALA A 366 -5.91 27.32 2.20
C ALA A 366 -4.76 26.33 2.02
N GLY A 367 -3.57 26.67 2.55
CA GLY A 367 -2.40 25.79 2.57
C GLY A 367 -1.70 25.74 3.93
N ILE A 368 -0.79 24.79 4.13
CA ILE A 368 -0.01 24.57 5.36
C ILE A 368 1.28 23.79 5.05
N GLY A 369 2.41 24.06 5.67
CA GLY A 369 3.67 23.35 5.39
C GLY A 369 4.88 24.27 5.23
N GLY A 370 6.01 23.72 4.79
CA GLY A 370 7.27 24.48 4.76
C GLY A 370 7.58 25.08 6.14
N ALA A 371 7.80 26.39 6.21
CA ALA A 371 7.98 27.11 7.47
C ALA A 371 6.66 27.46 8.19
N ALA A 372 5.51 27.30 7.55
CA ALA A 372 4.21 27.65 8.12
C ALA A 372 3.74 26.58 9.11
N THR A 373 3.59 26.99 10.38
CA THR A 373 3.09 26.14 11.48
C THR A 373 1.57 26.23 11.67
N SER A 374 0.90 27.04 10.85
CA SER A 374 -0.54 27.25 10.87
C SER A 374 -1.09 27.44 9.46
N THR A 375 -2.41 27.31 9.33
CA THR A 375 -3.13 27.40 8.06
C THR A 375 -3.03 28.80 7.47
N VAL A 376 -2.63 28.89 6.20
CA VAL A 376 -2.54 30.13 5.43
C VAL A 376 -3.76 30.22 4.51
N SER A 377 -4.57 31.27 4.66
CA SER A 377 -5.81 31.49 3.90
C SER A 377 -5.56 32.15 2.54
N GLY A 378 -6.59 32.17 1.68
CA GLY A 378 -6.56 32.91 0.41
C GLY A 378 -5.96 32.13 -0.76
N MET A 379 -5.77 30.82 -0.61
CA MET A 379 -5.21 29.96 -1.66
C MET A 379 -6.31 29.18 -2.37
N ASN A 380 -7.09 29.88 -3.19
CA ASN A 380 -8.18 29.28 -3.96
C ASN A 380 -7.70 28.05 -4.74
N GLY A 381 -8.36 26.89 -4.58
CA GLY A 381 -7.92 25.65 -5.23
C GLY A 381 -7.05 24.73 -4.38
N LEU A 382 -6.57 25.18 -3.22
CA LEU A 382 -5.73 24.39 -2.31
C LEU A 382 -6.52 23.95 -1.07
N VAL A 383 -6.17 22.80 -0.49
CA VAL A 383 -6.79 22.33 0.76
C VAL A 383 -5.72 22.01 1.79
N ALA A 384 -5.75 22.73 2.91
CA ALA A 384 -4.89 22.48 4.05
C ALA A 384 -5.51 21.39 4.94
N GLY A 385 -4.71 20.41 5.32
CA GLY A 385 -5.04 19.37 6.28
C GLY A 385 -4.15 19.50 7.51
N GLN A 386 -4.75 19.45 8.70
CA GLN A 386 -4.01 19.45 9.96
C GLN A 386 -4.45 18.25 10.80
N TRP A 387 -3.49 17.43 11.24
CA TRP A 387 -3.78 16.30 12.12
C TRP A 387 -4.42 16.77 13.43
N VAL A 388 -5.46 16.08 13.87
CA VAL A 388 -6.15 16.32 15.15
C VAL A 388 -5.38 15.60 16.27
N ASP A 389 -4.14 16.04 16.49
CA ASP A 389 -3.26 15.55 17.55
C ASP A 389 -2.44 16.68 18.18
N SER A 390 -1.53 16.32 19.10
CA SER A 390 -0.68 17.28 19.80
C SER A 390 0.42 17.90 18.93
N GLN A 391 0.80 17.25 17.83
CA GLN A 391 1.88 17.70 16.95
C GLN A 391 1.41 18.65 15.86
N LYS A 392 0.11 18.62 15.51
CA LYS A 392 -0.53 19.59 14.61
C LYS A 392 0.14 19.70 13.23
N ILE A 393 0.75 18.60 12.77
CA ILE A 393 1.50 18.55 11.52
C ILE A 393 0.56 18.78 10.33
N GLY A 394 1.06 19.48 9.30
CA GLY A 394 0.30 19.82 8.10
C GLY A 394 0.46 18.82 6.95
N ARG A 395 -0.60 18.68 6.16
CA ARG A 395 -0.62 18.10 4.82
C ARG A 395 -1.34 19.07 3.88
N VAL A 396 -0.93 19.15 2.63
CA VAL A 396 -1.63 19.95 1.60
C VAL A 396 -2.14 19.03 0.53
N LEU A 397 -3.40 19.18 0.15
CA LEU A 397 -3.98 18.54 -1.02
C LEU A 397 -4.17 19.57 -2.13
N LEU A 398 -3.79 19.17 -3.34
CA LEU A 398 -3.92 19.91 -4.59
C LEU A 398 -4.81 19.10 -5.55
N PRO A 399 -6.13 19.36 -5.58
CA PRO A 399 -7.02 18.80 -6.58
C PRO A 399 -6.64 19.31 -7.96
N VAL A 400 -6.39 18.41 -8.91
CA VAL A 400 -6.08 18.75 -10.32
C VAL A 400 -7.23 18.39 -11.27
N GLY A 401 -8.31 17.85 -10.71
CA GLY A 401 -9.50 17.42 -11.42
C GLY A 401 -10.54 16.89 -10.45
N LYS A 402 -11.63 16.31 -10.97
CA LYS A 402 -12.67 15.68 -10.13
C LYS A 402 -12.24 14.32 -9.58
N GLN A 403 -11.30 13.65 -10.25
CA GLN A 403 -10.91 12.28 -9.92
C GLN A 403 -9.50 12.16 -9.37
N THR A 404 -8.71 13.24 -9.41
CA THR A 404 -7.29 13.19 -9.05
C THR A 404 -6.92 14.37 -8.15
N ALA A 405 -6.28 14.07 -7.02
CA ALA A 405 -5.68 15.06 -6.14
C ALA A 405 -4.28 14.61 -5.72
N TYR A 406 -3.31 15.50 -5.83
CA TYR A 406 -1.96 15.27 -5.32
C TYR A 406 -1.84 15.81 -3.91
N TYR A 407 -0.91 15.30 -3.11
CA TYR A 407 -0.66 15.85 -1.80
C TYR A 407 0.81 15.77 -1.41
N ILE A 408 1.19 16.67 -0.50
CA ILE A 408 2.46 16.63 0.22
C ILE A 408 2.22 16.77 1.71
N GLY A 409 3.11 16.22 2.53
CA GLY A 409 3.08 16.41 3.97
C GLY A 409 3.70 15.22 4.68
N SER A 410 3.63 15.21 6.00
CA SER A 410 4.16 14.09 6.77
C SER A 410 3.26 12.86 6.66
N ALA A 411 3.91 11.69 6.59
CA ALA A 411 3.24 10.41 6.43
C ALA A 411 2.48 9.95 7.70
N ALA A 412 2.93 10.37 8.89
CA ALA A 412 2.32 10.08 10.17
C ALA A 412 2.71 11.14 11.22
N SER A 413 1.98 11.18 12.33
CA SER A 413 2.27 12.03 13.50
C SER A 413 2.81 11.26 14.71
N THR A 414 3.09 9.96 14.56
CA THR A 414 3.46 9.08 15.68
C THR A 414 4.94 8.71 15.65
N GLY A 415 5.72 9.34 16.54
CA GLY A 415 6.94 8.79 17.15
C GLY A 415 8.23 8.74 16.32
N VAL A 416 8.16 8.54 15.01
CA VAL A 416 9.34 8.60 14.12
C VAL A 416 9.44 10.02 13.55
N ALA A 417 10.66 10.55 13.35
CA ALA A 417 10.85 11.87 12.76
C ALA A 417 10.00 12.01 11.49
N ALA A 418 9.06 12.96 11.52
CA ALA A 418 8.04 13.12 10.50
C ALA A 418 8.69 13.33 9.12
N THR A 419 8.67 12.30 8.28
CA THR A 419 9.24 12.37 6.93
C THR A 419 8.19 12.89 5.96
N HIS A 420 8.56 13.91 5.20
CA HIS A 420 7.71 14.47 4.16
C HIS A 420 7.65 13.53 2.96
N ILE A 421 6.43 13.26 2.50
CA ILE A 421 6.14 12.43 1.34
C ILE A 421 5.28 13.22 0.36
N SER A 422 5.27 12.78 -0.89
CA SER A 422 4.25 13.12 -1.87
C SER A 422 3.42 11.88 -2.18
N GLY A 423 2.19 12.09 -2.57
CA GLY A 423 1.32 11.02 -3.01
C GLY A 423 0.19 11.53 -3.87
N VAL A 424 -0.53 10.58 -4.45
CA VAL A 424 -1.66 10.85 -5.32
C VAL A 424 -2.89 10.08 -4.85
N CYS A 425 -4.03 10.76 -4.83
CA CYS A 425 -5.32 10.21 -4.50
C CYS A 425 -6.19 10.13 -5.75
N ARG A 426 -6.90 9.01 -5.88
CA ARG A 426 -7.95 8.84 -6.87
C ARG A 426 -9.30 8.74 -6.20
N ALA A 427 -10.31 9.42 -6.75
CA ALA A 427 -11.68 9.19 -6.35
C ALA A 427 -12.08 7.75 -6.69
N LEU A 428 -12.66 7.06 -5.72
CA LEU A 428 -13.26 5.74 -5.92
C LEU A 428 -14.69 5.92 -6.45
N PRO A 429 -15.11 5.10 -7.43
CA PRO A 429 -16.50 5.10 -7.84
C PRO A 429 -17.37 4.68 -6.66
N VAL A 430 -18.53 5.31 -6.49
CA VAL A 430 -19.51 4.92 -5.46
C VAL A 430 -20.15 3.59 -5.89
N PRO A 431 -19.92 2.48 -5.19
CA PRO A 431 -20.53 1.18 -5.55
C PRO A 431 -22.06 1.25 -5.47
N ALA A 432 -22.80 0.35 -6.11
CA ALA A 432 -24.25 0.24 -5.81
C ALA A 432 -24.46 -0.25 -4.37
N VAL A 433 -25.53 0.17 -3.70
CA VAL A 433 -25.90 -0.43 -2.40
C VAL A 433 -26.47 -1.82 -2.66
N SER A 434 -25.93 -2.82 -1.98
CA SER A 434 -26.47 -4.19 -1.96
C SER A 434 -27.16 -4.45 -0.63
N ASN A 435 -28.44 -4.81 -0.66
CA ASN A 435 -29.18 -5.20 0.55
C ASN A 435 -29.18 -6.71 0.79
N THR A 436 -28.44 -7.47 -0.03
CA THR A 436 -28.44 -8.95 -0.06
C THR A 436 -28.23 -9.57 1.33
N TYR A 437 -27.32 -9.00 2.12
CA TYR A 437 -26.97 -9.50 3.46
C TYR A 437 -27.41 -8.57 4.60
N ALA A 438 -28.20 -7.53 4.30
CA ALA A 438 -28.53 -6.46 5.23
C ALA A 438 -29.45 -6.94 6.37
N SER A 439 -30.47 -7.75 6.05
CA SER A 439 -31.54 -8.17 6.96
C SER A 439 -31.10 -9.15 8.05
N ALA A 440 -30.00 -9.89 7.84
CA ALA A 440 -29.48 -10.80 8.85
C ALA A 440 -29.07 -10.03 10.13
N THR A 441 -29.48 -10.53 11.30
CA THR A 441 -29.13 -9.94 12.60
C THR A 441 -27.69 -10.29 12.96
N VAL A 442 -26.99 -9.38 13.66
CA VAL A 442 -25.65 -9.70 14.19
C VAL A 442 -25.76 -10.87 15.17
N GLY A 443 -24.90 -11.88 15.00
CA GLY A 443 -24.91 -13.12 15.77
C GLY A 443 -25.76 -14.25 15.16
N SER A 444 -26.56 -13.98 14.12
CA SER A 444 -27.34 -15.02 13.44
C SER A 444 -26.57 -15.62 12.26
N ALA A 445 -26.96 -16.83 11.88
CA ALA A 445 -26.55 -17.42 10.61
C ALA A 445 -27.14 -16.63 9.43
N MET A 446 -26.39 -16.54 8.33
CA MET A 446 -26.81 -16.00 7.05
C MET A 446 -26.26 -16.86 5.91
N ASP A 447 -27.08 -17.10 4.89
CA ASP A 447 -26.64 -17.75 3.65
C ASP A 447 -25.86 -16.77 2.80
N ILE A 448 -24.70 -17.21 2.29
CA ILE A 448 -23.83 -16.41 1.42
C ILE A 448 -23.45 -17.22 0.18
N ARG A 449 -23.20 -16.53 -0.92
CA ARG A 449 -22.45 -17.05 -2.07
C ARG A 449 -20.97 -16.80 -1.84
N ILE A 450 -20.11 -17.81 -1.96
CA ILE A 450 -18.68 -17.63 -1.64
C ILE A 450 -17.99 -16.62 -2.56
N GLY A 451 -18.47 -16.47 -3.80
CA GLY A 451 -18.00 -15.47 -4.75
C GLY A 451 -18.33 -14.02 -4.39
N ASP A 452 -19.16 -13.78 -3.36
CA ASP A 452 -19.44 -12.42 -2.87
C ASP A 452 -18.51 -12.02 -1.71
N ALA A 453 -17.82 -13.00 -1.11
CA ALA A 453 -17.02 -12.83 0.09
C ALA A 453 -15.62 -12.31 -0.23
N HIS A 454 -15.30 -11.13 0.28
CA HIS A 454 -13.97 -10.54 0.19
C HIS A 454 -13.07 -11.07 1.32
N PRO A 455 -11.86 -11.55 1.01
CA PRO A 455 -10.88 -11.94 2.02
C PRO A 455 -10.46 -10.77 2.93
N THR A 456 -10.35 -11.05 4.22
CA THR A 456 -9.75 -10.16 5.24
C THR A 456 -8.33 -10.58 5.65
N GLN A 457 -7.69 -11.44 4.88
CA GLN A 457 -6.29 -11.84 5.05
C GLN A 457 -5.60 -12.01 3.68
N PRO A 458 -4.29 -11.75 3.56
CA PRO A 458 -3.58 -11.82 2.29
C PRO A 458 -3.10 -13.22 1.91
N ALA A 459 -3.06 -14.15 2.85
CA ALA A 459 -2.45 -15.45 2.66
C ALA A 459 -3.24 -16.55 3.37
N ILE A 460 -3.06 -17.79 2.93
CA ILE A 460 -3.56 -19.03 3.56
C ILE A 460 -2.44 -20.07 3.47
N GLY A 461 -2.41 -21.03 4.39
CA GLY A 461 -1.55 -22.21 4.25
C GLY A 461 -2.05 -23.15 3.14
N TYR A 462 -1.33 -23.25 2.03
CA TYR A 462 -1.73 -24.07 0.87
C TYR A 462 -1.77 -25.56 1.20
N ASP A 463 -0.84 -26.08 1.99
CA ASP A 463 -0.83 -27.52 2.31
C ASP A 463 -2.08 -27.96 3.11
N GLN A 464 -2.75 -27.04 3.83
CA GLN A 464 -4.07 -27.32 4.42
C GLN A 464 -5.15 -27.49 3.34
N ILE A 465 -5.12 -26.68 2.28
CA ILE A 465 -6.02 -26.80 1.12
C ILE A 465 -5.69 -28.09 0.35
N TYR A 466 -4.41 -28.38 0.14
CA TYR A 466 -3.96 -29.58 -0.57
C TYR A 466 -4.37 -30.86 0.17
N TYR A 467 -4.32 -30.87 1.51
CA TYR A 467 -4.91 -31.95 2.28
C TYR A 467 -6.38 -32.17 1.91
N LYS A 468 -7.19 -31.11 1.88
CA LYS A 468 -8.62 -31.19 1.54
C LYS A 468 -8.81 -31.66 0.10
N GLN A 469 -8.10 -31.08 -0.86
CA GLN A 469 -8.20 -31.44 -2.27
C GLN A 469 -7.76 -32.89 -2.55
N GLY A 470 -6.67 -33.35 -1.95
CA GLY A 470 -6.23 -34.74 -2.03
C GLY A 470 -7.29 -35.70 -1.48
N ARG A 471 -7.94 -35.34 -0.37
CA ARG A 471 -9.04 -36.12 0.21
C ARG A 471 -10.27 -36.15 -0.70
N TYR A 472 -10.67 -35.01 -1.26
CA TYR A 472 -11.84 -34.90 -2.17
C TYR A 472 -11.68 -35.74 -3.44
N ARG A 473 -10.44 -35.89 -3.91
CA ARG A 473 -10.11 -36.58 -5.16
C ARG A 473 -9.73 -38.05 -4.96
N LYS A 474 -9.69 -38.55 -3.72
CA LYS A 474 -9.38 -39.96 -3.44
C LYS A 474 -10.60 -40.84 -3.70
N THR A 475 -10.71 -41.33 -4.94
CA THR A 475 -11.83 -42.17 -5.40
C THR A 475 -11.63 -43.65 -5.05
N LYS A 476 -10.38 -44.11 -4.95
CA LYS A 476 -10.03 -45.51 -4.68
C LYS A 476 -9.13 -45.65 -3.44
N ASP A 477 -9.31 -46.74 -2.72
CA ASP A 477 -8.32 -47.22 -1.76
C ASP A 477 -7.17 -47.95 -2.48
N SER A 478 -6.23 -48.46 -1.70
CA SER A 478 -4.99 -49.04 -2.22
C SER A 478 -5.12 -50.48 -2.68
N ALA A 479 -6.28 -51.08 -2.44
CA ALA A 479 -6.70 -52.35 -3.00
C ALA A 479 -7.57 -52.15 -4.26
N GLY A 480 -7.81 -50.90 -4.69
CA GLY A 480 -8.62 -50.57 -5.87
C GLY A 480 -10.13 -50.54 -5.61
N ASN A 481 -10.56 -50.65 -4.34
CA ASN A 481 -11.97 -50.52 -3.97
C ASN A 481 -12.39 -49.05 -3.89
N ASP A 482 -13.69 -48.78 -3.92
CA ASP A 482 -14.20 -47.43 -3.71
C ASP A 482 -13.79 -46.91 -2.33
N SER A 483 -13.14 -45.75 -2.34
CA SER A 483 -12.63 -45.13 -1.13
C SER A 483 -13.78 -44.67 -0.24
N THR A 484 -13.70 -44.94 1.07
CA THR A 484 -14.60 -44.29 2.06
C THR A 484 -14.33 -42.77 2.22
N GLN A 485 -13.30 -42.27 1.54
CA GLN A 485 -12.94 -40.85 1.45
C GLN A 485 -13.42 -40.21 0.14
N TRP A 486 -14.03 -40.99 -0.76
CA TRP A 486 -14.70 -40.48 -1.93
C TRP A 486 -15.75 -39.44 -1.53
N LYS A 487 -15.76 -38.28 -2.21
CA LYS A 487 -16.76 -37.21 -2.02
C LYS A 487 -16.79 -36.56 -0.64
N LYS A 488 -15.64 -36.56 0.04
CA LYS A 488 -15.48 -35.94 1.36
C LYS A 488 -15.69 -34.43 1.40
N GLU A 489 -15.79 -33.77 0.26
CA GLU A 489 -16.19 -32.37 0.14
C GLU A 489 -17.63 -32.11 0.58
N PHE A 490 -18.54 -33.08 0.39
CA PHE A 490 -19.93 -32.94 0.82
C PHE A 490 -20.06 -33.08 2.34
N ASP A 491 -19.29 -33.98 2.95
CA ASP A 491 -19.22 -34.09 4.41
C ASP A 491 -18.67 -32.80 5.04
N ASP A 492 -17.58 -32.28 4.48
CA ASP A 492 -17.01 -30.99 4.92
C ASP A 492 -17.98 -29.83 4.69
N TYR A 493 -18.75 -29.85 3.60
CA TYR A 493 -19.82 -28.88 3.35
C TYR A 493 -20.89 -28.94 4.43
N CYS A 494 -21.38 -30.15 4.76
CA CYS A 494 -22.39 -30.34 5.79
C CYS A 494 -21.92 -29.82 7.15
N GLU A 495 -20.67 -30.10 7.53
CA GLU A 495 -20.02 -29.52 8.72
C GLU A 495 -19.99 -27.99 8.66
N ALA A 496 -19.55 -27.43 7.53
CA ALA A 496 -19.41 -25.98 7.35
C ALA A 496 -20.74 -25.22 7.38
N VAL A 497 -21.86 -25.88 7.09
CA VAL A 497 -23.21 -25.30 7.20
C VAL A 497 -23.90 -25.63 8.53
N GLY A 498 -23.16 -26.12 9.52
CA GLY A 498 -23.66 -26.35 10.88
C GLY A 498 -24.45 -27.65 11.05
N LEU A 499 -24.29 -28.59 10.12
CA LEU A 499 -24.90 -29.92 10.17
C LEU A 499 -23.80 -30.96 10.41
N THR A 500 -24.18 -32.21 10.66
CA THR A 500 -23.21 -33.28 10.96
C THR A 500 -22.97 -34.16 9.72
N ASP A 501 -21.78 -34.75 9.63
CA ASP A 501 -21.48 -35.90 8.77
C ASP A 501 -21.92 -37.25 9.42
N GLY A 502 -22.62 -37.17 10.55
CA GLY A 502 -22.67 -38.18 11.62
C GLY A 502 -22.97 -39.60 11.17
N ALA A 503 -21.96 -40.48 11.36
CA ALA A 503 -21.82 -41.87 10.91
C ALA A 503 -21.49 -42.01 9.40
N LYS A 504 -20.47 -42.84 9.09
CA LYS A 504 -20.06 -43.18 7.71
C LYS A 504 -21.30 -43.43 6.85
N GLY A 505 -21.57 -42.54 5.88
CA GLY A 505 -22.64 -42.71 4.90
C GLY A 505 -23.98 -42.02 5.20
N SER A 506 -24.08 -41.15 6.22
CA SER A 506 -25.31 -40.39 6.45
C SER A 506 -25.50 -39.23 5.47
N THR A 507 -24.43 -38.73 4.87
CA THR A 507 -24.51 -37.83 3.71
C THR A 507 -24.89 -38.67 2.49
N VAL A 508 -26.09 -38.46 1.95
CA VAL A 508 -26.55 -39.17 0.76
C VAL A 508 -26.13 -38.39 -0.47
N ILE A 509 -25.29 -39.03 -1.30
CA ILE A 509 -24.69 -38.43 -2.49
C ILE A 509 -24.91 -39.32 -3.71
N ALA A 510 -25.23 -38.72 -4.84
CA ALA A 510 -25.31 -39.37 -6.15
C ALA A 510 -24.06 -39.03 -6.98
N GLY A 511 -23.78 -39.79 -8.04
CA GLY A 511 -22.74 -39.49 -9.04
C GLY A 511 -22.79 -38.05 -9.57
N THR A 512 -23.99 -37.48 -9.59
CA THR A 512 -24.33 -36.15 -10.12
C THR A 512 -24.43 -35.06 -9.05
N SER A 513 -24.12 -35.34 -7.78
CA SER A 513 -24.19 -34.31 -6.73
C SER A 513 -23.15 -33.21 -6.97
N LEU A 514 -23.53 -31.96 -6.71
CA LEU A 514 -22.71 -30.76 -6.91
C LEU A 514 -22.81 -29.84 -5.69
N LEU A 515 -21.69 -29.26 -5.25
CA LEU A 515 -21.69 -28.28 -4.14
C LEU A 515 -22.47 -27.00 -4.47
N THR A 516 -22.57 -26.63 -5.76
CA THR A 516 -23.42 -25.53 -6.23
C THR A 516 -24.92 -25.85 -6.19
N ASP A 517 -25.30 -27.13 -6.04
CA ASP A 517 -26.68 -27.57 -5.91
C ASP A 517 -26.87 -28.37 -4.61
N PRO A 518 -27.06 -27.71 -3.46
CA PRO A 518 -27.32 -28.39 -2.19
C PRO A 518 -28.54 -29.31 -2.19
N GLY A 519 -29.46 -29.18 -3.17
CA GLY A 519 -30.59 -30.10 -3.33
C GLY A 519 -30.20 -31.44 -3.94
N SER A 520 -29.01 -31.54 -4.55
CA SER A 520 -28.50 -32.76 -5.18
C SER A 520 -27.89 -33.77 -4.20
N PHE A 521 -27.81 -33.44 -2.92
CA PHE A 521 -27.33 -34.31 -1.85
C PHE A 521 -28.07 -34.01 -0.54
N THR A 522 -27.92 -34.86 0.47
CA THR A 522 -28.57 -34.66 1.78
C THR A 522 -27.54 -34.69 2.89
N CYS A 523 -27.50 -33.62 3.70
CA CYS A 523 -26.73 -33.60 4.95
C CYS A 523 -27.49 -34.30 6.08
N SER A 524 -26.78 -34.95 6.98
CA SER A 524 -27.41 -35.57 8.15
C SER A 524 -27.96 -34.52 9.11
N THR A 525 -29.23 -34.64 9.46
CA THR A 525 -29.91 -33.81 10.47
C THR A 525 -30.01 -34.51 11.81
N LYS A 526 -29.23 -35.58 12.02
CA LYS A 526 -29.29 -36.40 13.24
C LYS A 526 -28.97 -35.58 14.50
N ASN A 527 -28.13 -34.57 14.37
CA ASN A 527 -27.83 -33.60 15.42
C ASN A 527 -28.50 -32.27 15.13
N ALA A 528 -28.77 -31.51 16.19
CA ALA A 528 -29.24 -30.14 16.08
C ALA A 528 -28.22 -29.27 15.32
N PHE A 529 -28.74 -28.25 14.63
CA PHE A 529 -27.93 -27.25 13.96
C PHE A 529 -26.93 -26.60 14.93
N ASP A 530 -25.65 -26.69 14.60
CA ASP A 530 -24.56 -26.13 15.39
C ASP A 530 -24.07 -24.82 14.77
N ILE A 531 -24.55 -23.70 15.31
CA ILE A 531 -24.12 -22.37 14.88
C ILE A 531 -22.63 -22.11 15.17
N THR A 532 -22.02 -22.84 16.11
CA THR A 532 -20.60 -22.67 16.48
C THR A 532 -19.63 -23.31 15.48
N ALA A 533 -20.14 -24.23 14.64
CA ALA A 533 -19.38 -24.82 13.53
C ALA A 533 -19.28 -23.88 12.31
N LEU A 534 -20.17 -22.90 12.21
CA LEU A 534 -20.19 -21.96 11.09
C LEU A 534 -18.98 -21.04 11.08
N LYS A 535 -18.59 -20.66 9.86
CA LYS A 535 -17.62 -19.59 9.62
C LYS A 535 -18.25 -18.22 9.83
N SER A 536 -17.45 -17.17 9.82
CA SER A 536 -17.89 -15.84 10.24
C SER A 536 -17.59 -14.79 9.17
N ALA A 537 -18.44 -13.77 9.08
CA ALA A 537 -18.27 -12.64 8.16
C ALA A 537 -18.91 -11.37 8.72
N VAL A 538 -18.55 -10.22 8.16
CA VAL A 538 -19.22 -8.93 8.41
C VAL A 538 -19.83 -8.39 7.13
N VAL A 539 -20.89 -7.60 7.27
CA VAL A 539 -21.46 -6.82 6.17
C VAL A 539 -20.88 -5.41 6.28
N GLY A 540 -19.96 -5.09 5.38
CA GLY A 540 -19.24 -3.82 5.31
C GLY A 540 -20.02 -2.70 4.60
N PRO A 541 -19.33 -1.59 4.28
CA PRO A 541 -19.90 -0.45 3.60
C PRO A 541 -20.73 -0.86 2.40
N ARG A 542 -21.94 -0.27 2.29
CA ARG A 542 -22.85 -0.48 1.16
C ARG A 542 -23.26 -1.94 0.90
N GLY A 543 -23.06 -2.83 1.89
CA GLY A 543 -23.50 -4.22 1.83
C GLY A 543 -22.45 -5.23 1.32
N VAL A 544 -21.20 -4.80 1.15
CA VAL A 544 -20.11 -5.69 0.71
C VAL A 544 -19.79 -6.71 1.81
N LEU A 545 -19.68 -7.98 1.46
CA LEU A 545 -19.43 -9.06 2.40
C LEU A 545 -17.91 -9.26 2.59
N TYR A 546 -17.44 -9.25 3.84
CA TYR A 546 -16.03 -9.51 4.19
C TYR A 546 -15.94 -10.73 5.12
N LEU A 547 -15.19 -11.74 4.72
CA LEU A 547 -15.05 -12.99 5.46
C LEU A 547 -14.07 -12.80 6.64
N THR A 548 -14.49 -13.09 7.87
CA THR A 548 -13.64 -12.93 9.08
C THR A 548 -13.04 -14.26 9.55
N ASP A 549 -13.73 -15.38 9.30
CA ASP A 549 -13.20 -16.75 9.45
C ASP A 549 -13.56 -17.58 8.21
N GLY A 550 -12.79 -18.63 7.95
CA GLY A 550 -13.17 -19.67 6.99
C GLY A 550 -12.48 -19.56 5.63
N HIS A 551 -11.46 -18.71 5.47
CA HIS A 551 -10.75 -18.54 4.19
C HIS A 551 -10.23 -19.87 3.64
N HIS A 552 -9.71 -20.75 4.52
CA HIS A 552 -9.31 -22.10 4.11
C HIS A 552 -10.48 -23.01 3.72
N THR A 553 -11.56 -23.00 4.50
CA THR A 553 -12.75 -23.84 4.24
C THR A 553 -13.41 -23.44 2.93
N LEU A 554 -13.72 -22.16 2.75
CA LEU A 554 -14.38 -21.66 1.56
C LEU A 554 -13.46 -21.73 0.33
N THR A 555 -12.14 -21.53 0.48
CA THR A 555 -11.19 -21.81 -0.62
C THR A 555 -11.15 -23.30 -0.96
N SER A 556 -11.27 -24.21 0.01
CA SER A 556 -11.35 -25.65 -0.29
C SER A 556 -12.60 -26.00 -1.11
N PHE A 557 -13.73 -25.34 -0.85
CA PHE A 557 -14.94 -25.47 -1.68
C PHE A 557 -14.81 -24.78 -3.03
N TRP A 558 -14.10 -23.67 -3.11
CA TRP A 558 -13.77 -23.02 -4.38
C TRP A 558 -13.02 -23.97 -5.31
N GLU A 559 -12.04 -24.70 -4.78
CA GLU A 559 -11.18 -25.61 -5.55
C GLU A 559 -11.78 -27.04 -5.73
N ALA A 560 -12.94 -27.31 -5.12
CA ALA A 560 -13.49 -28.67 -5.04
C ALA A 560 -13.82 -29.28 -6.43
N PRO A 561 -13.62 -30.61 -6.61
CA PRO A 561 -13.87 -31.29 -7.89
C PRO A 561 -15.30 -31.18 -8.42
N ASN A 562 -16.29 -31.26 -7.53
CA ASN A 562 -17.68 -31.56 -7.89
C ASN A 562 -18.56 -30.35 -7.60
N GLY A 563 -18.58 -29.40 -8.53
CA GLY A 563 -19.33 -28.16 -8.38
C GLY A 563 -18.67 -27.16 -7.43
N GLY A 564 -17.34 -27.15 -7.33
CA GLY A 564 -16.62 -26.06 -6.67
C GLY A 564 -16.70 -24.74 -7.46
N GLY A 565 -16.38 -23.64 -6.81
CA GLY A 565 -16.26 -22.31 -7.42
C GLY A 565 -17.18 -21.25 -6.80
N PRO A 566 -17.26 -20.06 -7.40
CA PRO A 566 -17.85 -18.88 -6.76
C PRO A 566 -19.34 -19.02 -6.42
N GLU A 567 -20.07 -19.90 -7.11
CA GLU A 567 -21.51 -20.10 -6.91
C GLU A 567 -21.88 -20.99 -5.71
N VAL A 568 -20.90 -21.61 -5.05
CA VAL A 568 -21.16 -22.42 -3.86
C VAL A 568 -21.80 -21.54 -2.77
N LYS A 569 -22.87 -22.04 -2.17
CA LYS A 569 -23.61 -21.33 -1.11
C LYS A 569 -23.38 -22.00 0.23
N VAL A 570 -22.97 -21.23 1.23
CA VAL A 570 -22.72 -21.71 2.61
C VAL A 570 -23.39 -20.79 3.63
N LYS A 571 -23.50 -21.27 4.88
CA LYS A 571 -23.95 -20.46 6.01
C LYS A 571 -22.74 -19.90 6.76
N VAL A 572 -22.82 -18.63 7.15
CA VAL A 572 -21.86 -17.98 8.04
C VAL A 572 -22.58 -17.19 9.13
N VAL A 573 -21.91 -16.94 10.25
CA VAL A 573 -22.40 -16.05 11.31
C VAL A 573 -22.04 -14.61 10.96
N LYS A 574 -23.03 -13.70 11.01
CA LYS A 574 -22.79 -12.27 10.85
C LYS A 574 -22.21 -11.68 12.13
N LYS A 575 -20.95 -11.23 12.10
CA LYS A 575 -20.24 -10.64 13.25
C LYS A 575 -20.41 -9.13 13.37
N GLY A 576 -20.86 -8.46 12.31
CA GLY A 576 -21.01 -7.01 12.29
C GLY A 576 -21.85 -6.51 11.12
N HIS A 577 -22.45 -5.33 11.32
CA HIS A 577 -23.22 -4.60 10.32
C HIS A 577 -22.65 -3.18 10.23
N TYR A 578 -22.06 -2.83 9.09
CA TYR A 578 -21.29 -1.60 8.89
C TYR A 578 -21.65 -0.91 7.56
N MET A 579 -22.86 -1.09 7.06
CA MET A 579 -23.28 -0.57 5.75
C MET A 579 -23.19 0.96 5.66
N ASP A 580 -23.37 1.66 6.79
CA ASP A 580 -23.36 3.12 6.88
C ASP A 580 -21.97 3.72 7.13
N LEU A 581 -20.94 2.89 7.33
CA LEU A 581 -19.58 3.36 7.51
C LEU A 581 -18.94 3.73 6.16
N ASN A 582 -18.13 4.78 6.19
CA ASN A 582 -17.17 5.06 5.12
C ASN A 582 -16.00 4.05 5.16
N ASN A 583 -15.21 3.95 4.09
CA ASN A 583 -14.16 2.92 4.01
C ASN A 583 -13.12 3.05 5.12
N ALA A 584 -12.64 4.27 5.41
CA ALA A 584 -11.63 4.50 6.43
C ALA A 584 -12.11 4.05 7.82
N SER A 585 -13.32 4.47 8.22
CA SER A 585 -13.93 4.10 9.50
C SER A 585 -14.20 2.60 9.57
N PHE A 586 -14.69 1.99 8.50
CA PHE A 586 -14.89 0.55 8.42
C PHE A 586 -13.59 -0.22 8.67
N TRP A 587 -12.51 0.12 7.98
CA TRP A 587 -11.24 -0.59 8.14
C TRP A 587 -10.59 -0.35 9.51
N ARG A 588 -10.74 0.85 10.10
CA ARG A 588 -10.37 1.09 11.51
C ARG A 588 -11.16 0.17 12.45
N THR A 589 -12.48 0.05 12.26
CA THR A 589 -13.33 -0.87 13.03
C THR A 589 -12.91 -2.33 12.85
N MET A 590 -12.58 -2.76 11.63
CA MET A 590 -12.09 -4.11 11.35
C MET A 590 -10.78 -4.41 12.08
N ARG A 591 -9.83 -3.47 12.10
CA ARG A 591 -8.57 -3.60 12.86
C ARG A 591 -8.81 -3.65 14.37
N GLN A 592 -9.62 -2.74 14.90
CA GLN A 592 -9.93 -2.67 16.33
C GLN A 592 -10.62 -3.95 16.84
N ASN A 593 -11.52 -4.51 16.04
CA ASN A 593 -12.22 -5.75 16.36
C ASN A 593 -11.41 -7.02 16.05
N LYS A 594 -10.18 -6.89 15.53
CA LYS A 594 -9.33 -8.01 15.07
C LYS A 594 -10.03 -8.92 14.05
N PHE A 595 -10.81 -8.32 13.15
CA PHE A 595 -11.52 -8.99 12.05
C PHE A 595 -10.75 -8.97 10.72
N VAL A 596 -9.48 -8.54 10.75
CA VAL A 596 -8.61 -8.49 9.58
C VAL A 596 -7.18 -8.84 9.98
N TRP A 597 -6.49 -9.58 9.11
CA TRP A 597 -5.07 -9.89 9.23
C TRP A 597 -4.31 -9.18 8.10
N LEU A 598 -3.52 -8.16 8.45
CA LEU A 598 -2.83 -7.29 7.49
C LEU A 598 -1.31 -7.51 7.49
N LYS A 599 -0.88 -8.77 7.57
CA LYS A 599 0.54 -9.16 7.51
C LYS A 599 0.75 -10.25 6.46
N LEU A 600 1.79 -10.09 5.66
CA LEU A 600 2.27 -11.11 4.72
C LEU A 600 3.01 -12.24 5.46
N PRO A 601 3.28 -13.38 4.79
CA PRO A 601 3.97 -14.52 5.41
C PRO A 601 5.35 -14.21 5.99
N ASP A 602 6.04 -13.21 5.43
CA ASP A 602 7.35 -12.72 5.89
C ASP A 602 7.25 -11.73 7.06
N GLY A 603 6.04 -11.45 7.55
CA GLY A 603 5.75 -10.49 8.61
C GLY A 603 5.58 -9.05 8.12
N SER A 604 5.81 -8.77 6.83
CA SER A 604 5.63 -7.43 6.26
C SER A 604 4.18 -6.96 6.38
N ALA A 605 3.99 -5.74 6.89
CA ALA A 605 2.66 -5.14 6.96
C ALA A 605 2.13 -4.81 5.56
N ILE A 606 0.81 -4.93 5.41
CA ILE A 606 0.06 -4.46 4.25
C ILE A 606 -1.10 -3.57 4.71
N THR A 607 -1.70 -2.90 3.74
CA THR A 607 -2.92 -2.13 3.90
C THR A 607 -4.15 -2.92 3.47
N PRO A 608 -5.37 -2.53 3.89
CA PRO A 608 -6.59 -3.16 3.38
C PRO A 608 -6.73 -3.13 1.86
N ALA A 609 -6.19 -2.10 1.19
CA ALA A 609 -6.19 -1.99 -0.27
C ALA A 609 -5.31 -3.04 -0.98
N GLU A 610 -4.49 -3.78 -0.24
CA GLU A 610 -3.64 -4.86 -0.76
C GLU A 610 -4.23 -6.25 -0.50
N LEU A 611 -5.39 -6.33 0.14
CA LEU A 611 -6.09 -7.60 0.32
C LEU A 611 -6.54 -8.18 -1.04
N PRO A 612 -6.49 -9.52 -1.21
CA PRO A 612 -6.99 -10.16 -2.43
C PRO A 612 -8.47 -9.86 -2.65
N PRO A 613 -8.92 -9.72 -3.90
CA PRO A 613 -10.30 -9.36 -4.20
C PRO A 613 -11.29 -10.52 -3.95
N LEU A 614 -10.83 -11.77 -4.07
CA LEU A 614 -11.68 -12.97 -3.97
C LEU A 614 -10.93 -14.11 -3.29
N LEU A 615 -11.70 -15.09 -2.80
CA LEU A 615 -11.21 -16.38 -2.33
C LEU A 615 -10.74 -17.26 -3.50
N GLY A 616 -10.05 -18.37 -3.22
CA GLY A 616 -9.48 -19.25 -4.25
C GLY A 616 -7.97 -19.08 -4.41
N LEU A 617 -7.27 -20.16 -4.80
CA LEU A 617 -5.81 -20.18 -4.90
C LEU A 617 -5.29 -19.31 -6.06
N SER A 618 -6.09 -19.14 -7.11
CA SER A 618 -5.75 -18.33 -8.29
C SER A 618 -6.12 -16.85 -8.16
N ASN A 619 -6.79 -16.45 -7.08
CA ASN A 619 -7.38 -15.11 -6.92
C ASN A 619 -6.58 -14.17 -6.01
N GLY A 620 -5.31 -14.50 -5.76
CA GLY A 620 -4.34 -13.60 -5.11
C GLY A 620 -4.06 -13.89 -3.63
N LEU A 621 -4.76 -14.84 -3.00
CA LEU A 621 -4.38 -15.36 -1.70
C LEU A 621 -3.01 -16.06 -1.82
N LYS A 622 -2.01 -15.59 -1.08
CA LYS A 622 -0.66 -16.16 -1.10
C LYS A 622 -0.57 -17.43 -0.25
N ASP A 623 0.46 -18.23 -0.49
CA ASP A 623 0.83 -19.31 0.43
C ASP A 623 1.57 -18.75 1.65
N ASP A 624 1.16 -19.19 2.84
CA ASP A 624 1.89 -19.01 4.10
C ASP A 624 2.27 -20.39 4.67
N PRO A 625 3.54 -20.82 4.50
CA PRO A 625 4.01 -22.12 4.98
C PRO A 625 3.95 -22.28 6.50
N TYR A 626 4.09 -21.20 7.28
CA TYR A 626 3.89 -21.29 8.73
C TYR A 626 2.41 -21.47 9.05
N ARG A 627 1.52 -20.73 8.39
CA ARG A 627 0.08 -20.95 8.55
C ARG A 627 -0.33 -22.38 8.17
N ALA A 628 0.31 -22.96 7.16
CA ALA A 628 0.12 -24.38 6.80
C ALA A 628 0.64 -25.32 7.91
N LEU A 629 1.86 -25.08 8.41
CA LEU A 629 2.45 -25.83 9.53
C LEU A 629 1.50 -25.88 10.73
N LEU A 630 0.91 -24.75 11.13
CA LEU A 630 0.02 -24.68 12.30
C LEU A 630 -1.29 -25.48 12.15
N TYR A 631 -1.67 -25.85 10.93
CA TYR A 631 -2.77 -26.80 10.73
C TYR A 631 -2.39 -28.21 11.20
N PHE A 632 -1.14 -28.61 10.96
CA PHE A 632 -0.62 -29.92 11.32
C PHE A 632 -0.12 -30.01 12.77
N THR A 633 0.11 -28.88 13.46
CA THR A 633 0.41 -28.86 14.90
C THR A 633 -0.84 -28.88 15.78
N ARG A 634 -2.05 -28.81 15.19
CA ARG A 634 -3.30 -28.93 15.94
C ARG A 634 -3.39 -30.32 16.59
N ASP A 635 -3.82 -30.34 17.83
CA ASP A 635 -3.83 -31.51 18.73
C ASP A 635 -2.43 -32.04 19.12
N LEU A 636 -1.36 -31.33 18.74
CA LEU A 636 0.02 -31.62 19.15
C LEU A 636 0.60 -30.48 20.00
N GLY A 637 0.59 -29.25 19.48
CA GLY A 637 1.07 -28.04 20.16
C GLY A 637 -0.06 -27.26 20.85
N TYR A 638 -1.24 -27.25 20.25
CA TYR A 638 -2.43 -26.55 20.76
C TYR A 638 -3.71 -27.25 20.33
N LYS A 639 -4.81 -26.97 21.04
CA LYS A 639 -6.18 -27.31 20.65
C LYS A 639 -6.99 -26.02 20.51
N GLN A 640 -7.76 -25.90 19.43
CA GLN A 640 -8.58 -24.71 19.22
C GLN A 640 -9.54 -24.51 20.42
N PRO A 641 -9.48 -23.35 21.11
CA PRO A 641 -10.42 -23.05 22.19
C PRO A 641 -11.85 -22.94 21.67
N ALA A 642 -12.84 -23.25 22.51
CA ALA A 642 -14.26 -23.11 22.15
C ALA A 642 -14.62 -21.67 21.73
N ASN A 643 -14.04 -20.68 22.41
CA ASN A 643 -14.13 -19.26 22.06
C ASN A 643 -12.82 -18.80 21.44
N SER A 644 -12.46 -19.35 20.27
CA SER A 644 -11.23 -18.98 19.57
C SER A 644 -11.27 -17.53 19.10
N THR A 645 -10.14 -16.84 19.18
CA THR A 645 -9.94 -15.60 18.43
C THR A 645 -9.91 -15.90 16.93
N GLU A 646 -10.31 -14.93 16.11
CA GLU A 646 -10.02 -14.95 14.68
C GLU A 646 -8.50 -14.98 14.47
N PHE A 647 -8.06 -15.63 13.39
CA PHE A 647 -6.65 -15.75 12.99
C PHE A 647 -5.74 -16.44 14.04
N LEU A 648 -6.27 -17.30 14.90
CA LEU A 648 -5.52 -17.98 15.97
C LEU A 648 -4.18 -18.58 15.51
N GLU A 649 -4.16 -19.30 14.38
CA GLU A 649 -2.93 -19.92 13.86
C GLU A 649 -1.91 -18.90 13.35
N PHE A 650 -2.36 -17.73 12.89
CA PHE A 650 -1.43 -16.68 12.46
C PHE A 650 -0.69 -16.05 13.65
N TYR A 651 -1.34 -15.91 14.80
CA TYR A 651 -0.66 -15.44 16.01
C TYR A 651 0.38 -16.45 16.51
N TRP A 652 0.08 -17.75 16.43
CA TRP A 652 1.07 -18.79 16.72
C TRP A 652 2.22 -18.80 15.70
N SER A 653 1.92 -18.59 14.41
CA SER A 653 2.94 -18.40 13.37
C SER A 653 3.86 -17.23 13.69
N GLU A 654 3.30 -16.06 14.01
CA GLU A 654 4.06 -14.87 14.40
C GLU A 654 4.97 -15.15 15.61
N TRP A 655 4.46 -15.85 16.62
CA TRP A 655 5.24 -16.22 17.81
C TRP A 655 6.38 -17.19 17.50
N LEU A 656 6.15 -18.23 16.68
CA LEU A 656 7.19 -19.20 16.31
C LEU A 656 8.34 -18.57 15.52
N GLN A 657 8.04 -17.58 14.69
CA GLN A 657 9.03 -16.87 13.88
C GLN A 657 9.84 -15.86 14.69
N ALA A 658 9.23 -15.25 15.71
CA ALA A 658 9.87 -14.25 16.55
C ALA A 658 10.99 -14.84 17.43
N ALA A 659 11.94 -13.99 17.82
CA ALA A 659 12.93 -14.35 18.84
C ALA A 659 12.25 -14.51 20.22
N PRO A 660 12.69 -15.47 21.07
CA PRO A 660 13.84 -16.35 20.89
C PRO A 660 13.58 -17.62 20.05
N GLN A 661 12.32 -17.96 19.74
CA GLN A 661 11.97 -19.22 19.05
C GLN A 661 12.67 -19.34 17.70
N SER A 662 12.64 -18.27 16.90
CA SER A 662 13.36 -18.14 15.63
C SER A 662 13.24 -19.40 14.74
N LEU A 663 12.07 -20.05 14.73
CA LEU A 663 11.87 -21.26 13.94
C LEU A 663 11.98 -20.86 12.47
N LYS A 664 12.95 -21.44 11.76
CA LYS A 664 13.18 -21.15 10.33
C LYS A 664 12.73 -22.32 9.49
N LEU A 665 11.62 -22.17 8.78
CA LEU A 665 11.13 -23.22 7.87
C LEU A 665 12.09 -23.53 6.71
N SER A 666 12.98 -22.61 6.36
CA SER A 666 14.05 -22.86 5.38
C SER A 666 15.06 -23.93 5.81
N ALA A 667 15.09 -24.31 7.08
CA ALA A 667 15.89 -25.44 7.58
C ALA A 667 15.27 -26.81 7.25
N TYR A 668 14.03 -26.83 6.73
CA TYR A 668 13.28 -28.06 6.45
C TYR A 668 12.88 -28.12 4.97
N LYS A 669 12.85 -29.34 4.42
CA LYS A 669 12.31 -29.60 3.09
C LYS A 669 10.83 -29.95 3.24
N LEU A 670 9.95 -28.95 3.15
CA LEU A 670 8.52 -29.17 3.35
C LEU A 670 7.87 -30.08 2.29
N THR A 671 8.55 -30.34 1.17
CA THR A 671 8.19 -31.33 0.14
C THR A 671 8.51 -32.77 0.48
N ASP A 672 9.24 -33.01 1.57
CA ASP A 672 9.59 -34.32 2.07
C ASP A 672 8.83 -34.60 3.38
N ALA A 673 8.17 -35.76 3.47
CA ALA A 673 7.33 -36.10 4.61
C ALA A 673 8.11 -36.17 5.93
N THR A 674 9.31 -36.75 5.89
CA THR A 674 10.16 -36.89 7.09
C THR A 674 10.62 -35.53 7.58
N SER A 675 11.11 -34.68 6.67
CA SER A 675 11.56 -33.33 7.02
C SER A 675 10.41 -32.42 7.47
N TYR A 676 9.21 -32.56 6.90
CA TYR A 676 8.05 -31.80 7.33
C TYR A 676 7.55 -32.26 8.71
N LEU A 677 7.54 -33.56 9.00
CA LEU A 677 7.26 -34.07 10.35
C LEU A 677 8.25 -33.51 11.38
N GLN A 678 9.54 -33.37 11.04
CA GLN A 678 10.52 -32.72 11.93
C GLN A 678 10.16 -31.25 12.21
N ALA A 679 9.69 -30.51 11.20
CA ALA A 679 9.22 -29.14 11.41
C ALA A 679 7.98 -29.08 12.32
N ILE A 680 7.02 -29.99 12.13
CA ILE A 680 5.80 -30.10 12.96
C ILE A 680 6.16 -30.42 14.40
N GLN A 681 7.08 -31.36 14.62
CA GLN A 681 7.55 -31.74 15.94
C GLN A 681 8.30 -30.59 16.62
N ALA A 682 9.20 -29.91 15.91
CA ALA A 682 9.94 -28.76 16.44
C ALA A 682 8.99 -27.62 16.85
N ALA A 683 8.04 -27.26 16.00
CA ALA A 683 7.03 -26.24 16.30
C ALA A 683 6.16 -26.64 17.50
N SER A 684 5.61 -27.84 17.50
CA SER A 684 4.75 -28.32 18.59
C SER A 684 5.51 -28.38 19.92
N GLY A 685 6.77 -28.83 19.91
CA GLY A 685 7.62 -28.86 21.10
C GLY A 685 7.88 -27.46 21.67
N LEU A 686 8.14 -26.47 20.83
CA LEU A 686 8.25 -25.06 21.27
C LEU A 686 6.94 -24.58 21.91
N MET A 687 5.80 -24.89 21.30
CA MET A 687 4.49 -24.54 21.83
C MET A 687 4.21 -25.21 23.18
N ASN A 688 4.48 -26.51 23.32
CA ASN A 688 4.24 -27.22 24.59
C ASN A 688 5.16 -26.71 25.72
N ALA A 689 6.39 -26.31 25.39
CA ALA A 689 7.38 -25.84 26.35
C ALA A 689 7.16 -24.38 26.82
N THR A 690 6.40 -23.57 26.07
CA THR A 690 6.20 -22.16 26.44
C THR A 690 5.40 -22.01 27.74
N PRO A 691 5.73 -21.06 28.63
CA PRO A 691 4.92 -20.78 29.80
C PRO A 691 3.46 -20.44 29.44
N ASP A 692 2.51 -20.89 30.25
CA ASP A 692 1.08 -20.67 30.03
C ASP A 692 0.67 -19.19 29.98
N THR A 693 1.48 -18.33 30.61
CA THR A 693 1.29 -16.87 30.68
C THR A 693 1.95 -16.10 29.54
N THR A 694 2.74 -16.76 28.68
CA THR A 694 3.39 -16.11 27.53
C THR A 694 2.34 -15.56 26.59
N ILE A 695 2.45 -14.28 26.20
CA ILE A 695 1.59 -13.69 25.18
C ILE A 695 2.00 -14.21 23.80
N ILE A 696 1.05 -14.74 23.03
CA ILE A 696 1.30 -15.34 21.73
C ILE A 696 1.13 -14.30 20.63
N GLY A 697 2.24 -13.95 19.98
CA GLY A 697 2.28 -12.97 18.90
C GLY A 697 1.61 -11.65 19.30
N SER A 698 0.95 -11.02 18.34
CA SER A 698 0.17 -9.79 18.54
C SER A 698 -1.26 -10.02 19.04
N SER A 699 -1.60 -11.22 19.51
CA SER A 699 -2.98 -11.56 19.93
C SER A 699 -3.40 -10.83 21.21
N GLY A 700 -2.45 -10.49 22.09
CA GLY A 700 -2.75 -10.04 23.45
C GLY A 700 -3.32 -11.13 24.38
N LEU A 701 -3.31 -12.39 23.93
CA LEU A 701 -3.79 -13.55 24.68
C LEU A 701 -2.62 -14.43 25.11
N THR A 702 -2.75 -15.08 26.27
CA THR A 702 -1.72 -16.00 26.77
C THR A 702 -1.74 -17.33 26.02
N ALA A 703 -0.65 -18.10 26.11
CA ALA A 703 -0.53 -19.43 25.53
C ALA A 703 -1.69 -20.35 25.95
N LEU A 704 -2.08 -20.32 27.23
CA LEU A 704 -3.22 -21.08 27.74
C LEU A 704 -4.54 -20.65 27.08
N GLN A 705 -4.79 -19.34 26.96
CA GLN A 705 -5.99 -18.82 26.28
C GLN A 705 -5.99 -19.15 24.78
N MET A 706 -4.81 -19.29 24.19
CA MET A 706 -4.58 -19.69 22.81
C MET A 706 -4.58 -21.22 22.60
N GLY A 707 -4.95 -21.97 23.63
CA GLY A 707 -5.20 -23.41 23.55
C GLY A 707 -3.96 -24.29 23.64
N LYS A 708 -2.83 -23.77 24.14
CA LYS A 708 -1.59 -24.52 24.33
C LYS A 708 -1.84 -25.85 25.05
N LEU A 709 -1.25 -26.93 24.53
CA LEU A 709 -1.22 -28.24 25.18
C LEU A 709 0.04 -28.40 26.03
N SER A 710 -0.07 -29.09 27.16
CA SER A 710 1.07 -29.37 28.06
C SER A 710 1.92 -30.57 27.63
N THR A 711 1.37 -31.44 26.78
CA THR A 711 2.01 -32.69 26.36
C THR A 711 1.91 -32.88 24.85
N PHE A 712 2.94 -33.49 24.28
CA PHE A 712 2.98 -33.91 22.87
C PHE A 712 2.40 -35.32 22.71
N ASP A 713 1.44 -35.50 21.81
CA ASP A 713 0.83 -36.81 21.53
C ASP A 713 1.51 -37.51 20.34
N THR A 714 2.36 -38.49 20.66
CA THR A 714 3.07 -39.30 19.66
C THR A 714 2.15 -40.09 18.74
N ALA A 715 0.98 -40.54 19.22
CA ALA A 715 0.05 -41.31 18.38
C ALA A 715 -0.56 -40.41 17.30
N THR A 716 -1.10 -39.25 17.70
CA THR A 716 -1.60 -38.23 16.78
C THR A 716 -0.54 -37.77 15.79
N PHE A 717 0.72 -37.63 16.24
CA PHE A 717 1.83 -37.25 15.37
C PHE A 717 2.13 -38.30 14.30
N ASN A 718 2.19 -39.58 14.68
CA ASN A 718 2.42 -40.68 13.74
C ASN A 718 1.29 -40.81 12.70
N ASP A 719 0.04 -40.53 13.11
CA ASP A 719 -1.13 -40.54 12.24
C ASP A 719 -1.07 -39.47 11.14
N LEU A 720 -0.29 -38.39 11.30
CA LEU A 720 -0.19 -37.34 10.29
C LEU A 720 0.34 -37.84 8.95
N ASN A 721 1.27 -38.81 8.98
CA ASN A 721 1.92 -39.35 7.79
C ASN A 721 1.60 -40.83 7.56
N THR A 722 0.45 -41.31 8.04
CA THR A 722 -0.04 -42.63 7.63
C THR A 722 -0.07 -42.69 6.10
N PRO A 723 0.58 -43.68 5.45
CA PRO A 723 0.80 -43.68 4.01
C PRO A 723 -0.47 -43.55 3.18
N MET A 724 -0.34 -43.02 1.95
CA MET A 724 -1.43 -42.99 0.98
C MET A 724 -2.01 -44.37 0.68
N THR A 725 -1.22 -45.42 0.91
CA THR A 725 -1.62 -46.82 0.77
C THR A 725 -2.57 -47.33 1.87
N ALA A 726 -2.80 -46.56 2.92
CA ALA A 726 -3.68 -46.95 4.02
C ALA A 726 -5.16 -46.66 3.69
N ALA A 727 -6.06 -47.37 4.38
CA ALA A 727 -7.51 -47.13 4.31
C ALA A 727 -7.89 -45.71 4.78
N LYS A 728 -7.13 -45.15 5.72
CA LYS A 728 -7.25 -43.76 6.20
C LYS A 728 -5.85 -43.13 6.25
N PRO A 729 -5.35 -42.59 5.13
CA PRO A 729 -4.09 -41.87 5.11
C PRO A 729 -4.12 -40.65 6.02
N GLY A 730 -2.93 -40.25 6.44
CA GLY A 730 -2.72 -39.09 7.28
C GLY A 730 -2.91 -37.78 6.53
N LYS A 731 -3.21 -36.70 7.28
CA LYS A 731 -3.46 -35.38 6.68
C LYS A 731 -2.27 -34.87 5.87
N LEU A 732 -1.05 -35.10 6.37
CA LEU A 732 0.18 -34.69 5.70
C LEU A 732 0.41 -35.52 4.44
N ALA A 733 0.19 -36.83 4.49
CA ALA A 733 0.33 -37.71 3.32
C ALA A 733 -0.56 -37.23 2.15
N TYR A 734 -1.82 -36.88 2.43
CA TYR A 734 -2.72 -36.30 1.43
C TYR A 734 -2.23 -34.97 0.84
N ALA A 735 -1.74 -34.06 1.68
CA ALA A 735 -1.25 -32.77 1.23
C ALA A 735 -0.04 -32.92 0.30
N LEU A 736 0.91 -33.78 0.67
CA LEU A 736 2.11 -34.05 -0.11
C LEU A 736 1.80 -34.74 -1.44
N ASP A 737 0.93 -35.73 -1.43
CA ASP A 737 0.49 -36.45 -2.64
C ASP A 737 -0.20 -35.51 -3.63
N TYR A 738 -1.16 -34.71 -3.16
CA TYR A 738 -1.84 -33.74 -4.01
C TYR A 738 -0.87 -32.69 -4.55
N ARG A 739 0.02 -32.14 -3.71
CA ARG A 739 1.01 -31.17 -4.15
C ARG A 739 1.95 -31.76 -5.20
N ALA A 740 2.39 -33.01 -5.05
CA ALA A 740 3.20 -33.70 -6.05
C ALA A 740 2.47 -33.82 -7.39
N SER A 741 1.15 -34.08 -7.37
CA SER A 741 0.33 -34.13 -8.60
C SER A 741 0.23 -32.81 -9.35
N LEU A 742 0.42 -31.66 -8.67
CA LEU A 742 0.43 -30.34 -9.29
C LEU A 742 1.74 -30.05 -10.02
N ALA A 743 2.86 -30.65 -9.60
CA ALA A 743 4.19 -30.43 -10.18
C ALA A 743 4.43 -31.22 -11.48
N VAL A 744 3.55 -32.18 -11.81
CA VAL A 744 3.61 -33.01 -13.02
C VAL A 744 2.85 -32.37 -14.20
N LYS A 745 2.11 -31.29 -13.93
CA LYS A 745 1.40 -30.47 -14.93
C LYS A 745 2.21 -29.23 -15.26
#